data_AF-A0A9E2PQR5-F1
#
_entry.id   AF-A0A9E2PQR5-F1
#
_cell.length_a   1.000
_cell.length_b   1.000
_cell.length_c   1.000
_cell.angle_alpha   90.00
_cell.angle_beta   90.00
_cell.angle_gamma   90.00
#
_symmetry.space_group_name_H-M   'P 1'
#
loop_
_entity.id
_entity.type
_entity.pdbx_description
1 polymer ?
#
loop_
_entity_poly.entity_id
_entity_poly.type
_entity_poly.pdbx_seq_one_letter_code
_entity_poly.pdbx_strand_id
1 'polypeptide(L)'
;MPEMITISDISIAGFRAFLKLQSFHLRRNNRPLSLAIFAPNVRGKSSFVDALEFFFSSDGTLKRLGVRRSGTQAGREALEHVKAQDANIASAINIKFAVQSGVIEGTRTVKQCEVCPDAAVKVTSARKLDFIIRGYELRYFVEQQTPLDRYLEISNWFGLSSLTAIESNLRELRLHLKAELDRDTQADLHRRDLRQITGQSLTIWDEEQVLSWFNRTYLEPLDSGLALDVLSKKSLIYQTIADRKKQEDESVGLAALNELSDKIQAAYLLEKVNGSQSESGAIIDFKSAAMAVIQASILEQEERGKSASAMFYEVWIASSKIFKEAADIATCPVCDTPIQQTARGSRESIAVHIDAKIASLKSYNGALNALQSAKTAAQQQQGLAITAVRSLQVALRAVGFALDAEAIDAYAGAVQSWKLEQEPPDSISFKGLMAKTLELVVKERQRIEKQQGENTYGKCLAKLYELIKLKTDIDQHKKTIEKMQVILKSLTILETEICSKIRGHIQNVIDTLKDKVNALYRAVHADESEAPTIRLDLSIETKQPQLNLLTDFASSRQGVVPSGYFSDSQVHTLALSLRLAAMIALNTNVPIVILDDVVTSYDAEHRKAIAAMLSTYFADFQVILVTHDERFFAYLKDHLPASSWVFKRIGVLDRNYGPKFHDHMIADEEIEQKLSTGKSASNDIRQAEEEWLLGICRDFRVEVEIRDIHKPYDYERSELAIALYKFLKDKKISAPCVPGVSNPFLLSLQRGEVENFGSHFSDDPSAWGSLGDEQRRWQEFKYFRGLFVCPECGGTRFKRPKGMEKPVCRRCEQPFSFKTIDSITPPAE
;
A
#
# COMPACT_ATOMS: atom_id res chain seq x y z
N MET A 1 -10.31 16.83 -35.90
CA MET A 1 -8.95 16.25 -35.91
C MET A 1 -8.36 16.40 -34.52
N PRO A 2 -7.71 15.37 -33.94
CA PRO A 2 -7.11 15.50 -32.62
C PRO A 2 -6.12 16.68 -32.55
N GLU A 3 -6.05 17.33 -31.38
CA GLU A 3 -5.17 18.48 -31.11
C GLU A 3 -3.70 18.02 -31.17
N MET A 4 -3.00 18.26 -32.29
CA MET A 4 -1.57 17.96 -32.42
C MET A 4 -0.75 19.02 -31.67
N ILE A 5 0.12 18.57 -30.76
CA ILE A 5 0.99 19.44 -29.98
C ILE A 5 2.42 19.33 -30.47
N THR A 6 3.04 20.46 -30.81
CA THR A 6 4.44 20.55 -31.27
C THR A 6 5.19 21.65 -30.51
N ILE A 7 6.50 21.55 -30.38
CA ILE A 7 7.34 22.56 -29.75
C ILE A 7 7.56 23.72 -30.75
N SER A 8 7.26 24.94 -30.33
CA SER A 8 7.53 26.15 -31.11
C SER A 8 8.85 26.81 -30.71
N ASP A 9 9.13 26.89 -29.40
CA ASP A 9 10.29 27.60 -28.88
C ASP A 9 10.84 26.90 -27.63
N ILE A 10 12.17 26.87 -27.51
CA ILE A 10 12.87 26.38 -26.32
C ILE A 10 13.85 27.47 -25.88
N SER A 11 13.82 27.86 -24.61
CA SER A 11 14.72 28.83 -24.01
C SER A 11 15.36 28.24 -22.75
N ILE A 12 16.70 28.27 -22.68
CA ILE A 12 17.47 27.67 -21.59
C ILE A 12 18.44 28.73 -21.04
N ALA A 13 18.46 28.93 -19.72
CA ALA A 13 19.39 29.82 -19.03
C ALA A 13 19.81 29.25 -17.67
N GLY A 14 21.07 29.49 -17.27
CA GLY A 14 21.61 29.06 -15.97
C GLY A 14 21.54 27.56 -15.70
N PHE A 15 21.37 26.71 -16.72
CA PHE A 15 21.12 25.27 -16.55
C PHE A 15 22.24 24.42 -17.17
N ARG A 16 22.89 23.60 -16.34
CA ARG A 16 23.99 22.70 -16.71
C ARG A 16 25.06 23.38 -17.55
N ALA A 17 25.17 23.06 -18.84
CA ALA A 17 26.16 23.68 -19.73
C ALA A 17 25.76 25.10 -20.19
N PHE A 18 24.49 25.48 -20.09
CA PHE A 18 23.96 26.74 -20.59
C PHE A 18 24.00 27.81 -19.49
N LEU A 19 24.99 28.71 -19.50
CA LEU A 19 25.03 29.82 -18.54
C LEU A 19 24.12 30.97 -18.98
N LYS A 20 24.36 31.56 -20.14
CA LYS A 20 23.56 32.66 -20.71
C LYS A 20 22.31 32.11 -21.41
N LEU A 21 21.28 32.94 -21.52
CA LEU A 21 20.05 32.60 -22.21
C LEU A 21 20.32 32.22 -23.67
N GLN A 22 19.87 31.04 -24.07
CA GLN A 22 19.88 30.59 -25.46
C GLN A 22 18.48 30.14 -25.86
N SER A 23 18.02 30.60 -27.02
CA SER A 23 16.66 30.35 -27.53
C SER A 23 16.70 29.67 -28.90
N PHE A 24 15.80 28.72 -29.10
CA PHE A 24 15.70 27.90 -30.30
C PHE A 24 14.27 28.01 -30.85
N HIS A 25 14.14 28.65 -32.01
CA HIS A 25 12.87 28.77 -32.73
C HIS A 25 12.67 27.57 -33.66
N LEU A 26 11.68 26.73 -33.35
CA LEU A 26 11.41 25.47 -34.04
C LEU A 26 10.12 25.52 -34.87
N ARG A 27 9.86 26.69 -35.46
CA ARG A 27 8.74 26.90 -36.39
C ARG A 27 9.16 27.75 -37.58
N ARG A 28 8.64 27.42 -38.76
CA ARG A 28 8.75 28.23 -39.98
C ARG A 28 7.43 28.19 -40.73
N ASN A 29 6.86 29.35 -41.06
CA ASN A 29 5.61 29.46 -41.81
C ASN A 29 4.48 28.57 -41.24
N ASN A 30 4.30 28.61 -39.92
CA ASN A 30 3.31 27.80 -39.17
C ASN A 30 3.53 26.27 -39.20
N ARG A 31 4.64 25.77 -39.78
CA ARG A 31 5.04 24.36 -39.75
C ARG A 31 6.11 24.12 -38.66
N PRO A 32 6.03 22.99 -37.93
CA PRO A 32 7.05 22.62 -36.96
C PRO A 32 8.38 22.29 -37.66
N LEU A 33 9.49 22.59 -37.01
CA LEU A 33 10.83 22.22 -37.43
C LEU A 33 11.40 21.18 -36.47
N SER A 34 12.00 20.14 -37.05
CA SER A 34 12.88 19.21 -36.38
C SER A 34 14.28 19.81 -36.21
N LEU A 35 15.02 19.35 -35.22
CA LEU A 35 16.33 19.90 -34.85
C LEU A 35 17.35 18.76 -34.72
N ALA A 36 18.46 18.84 -35.44
CA ALA A 36 19.62 17.99 -35.23
C ALA A 36 20.80 18.82 -34.70
N ILE A 37 21.38 18.40 -33.57
CA ILE A 37 22.57 19.02 -32.97
C ILE A 37 23.72 18.03 -33.00
N PHE A 38 24.82 18.41 -33.64
CA PHE A 38 26.09 17.72 -33.53
C PHE A 38 27.00 18.42 -32.52
N ALA A 39 27.66 17.65 -31.68
CA ALA A 39 28.67 18.16 -30.76
C ALA A 39 29.63 17.05 -30.32
N PRO A 40 30.96 17.28 -30.34
CA PRO A 40 31.91 16.38 -29.71
C PRO A 40 31.59 16.13 -28.24
N ASN A 41 32.12 15.05 -27.68
CA ASN A 41 31.97 14.76 -26.26
C ASN A 41 32.44 15.92 -25.39
N VAL A 42 31.81 16.10 -24.23
CA VAL A 42 32.13 17.16 -23.25
C VAL A 42 31.76 18.59 -23.71
N ARG A 43 31.01 18.77 -24.81
CA ARG A 43 30.59 20.10 -25.30
C ARG A 43 29.19 20.56 -24.86
N GLY A 44 28.57 19.90 -23.87
CA GLY A 44 27.26 20.30 -23.35
C GLY A 44 26.05 19.81 -24.15
N LYS A 45 26.24 18.85 -25.07
CA LYS A 45 25.20 18.29 -25.94
C LYS A 45 24.01 17.70 -25.17
N SER A 46 24.29 16.80 -24.23
CA SER A 46 23.24 16.13 -23.44
C SER A 46 22.58 17.08 -22.43
N SER A 47 23.21 18.23 -22.13
CA SER A 47 22.59 19.27 -21.29
C SER A 47 21.37 19.90 -21.96
N PHE A 48 21.31 19.89 -23.30
CA PHE A 48 20.13 20.34 -24.04
C PHE A 48 18.95 19.40 -23.77
N VAL A 49 19.17 18.08 -23.88
CA VAL A 49 18.11 17.09 -23.62
C VAL A 49 17.80 17.00 -22.12
N ASP A 50 18.78 17.22 -21.25
CA ASP A 50 18.54 17.35 -19.80
C ASP A 50 17.58 18.48 -19.47
N ALA A 51 17.64 19.61 -20.19
CA ALA A 51 16.71 20.71 -19.98
C ALA A 51 15.27 20.30 -20.34
N LEU A 52 15.10 19.53 -21.42
CA LEU A 52 13.81 18.98 -21.83
C LEU A 52 13.29 17.95 -20.83
N GLU A 53 14.13 17.00 -20.39
CA GLU A 53 13.76 16.01 -19.38
C GLU A 53 13.39 16.68 -18.05
N PHE A 54 14.18 17.66 -17.59
CA PHE A 54 13.88 18.45 -16.40
C PHE A 54 12.56 19.21 -16.53
N PHE A 55 12.21 19.72 -17.72
CA PHE A 55 10.94 20.41 -17.92
C PHE A 55 9.74 19.46 -17.74
N PHE A 56 9.84 18.22 -18.23
CA PHE A 56 8.75 17.23 -18.21
C PHE A 56 8.72 16.31 -16.99
N SER A 57 9.75 16.29 -16.14
CA SER A 57 9.81 15.37 -15.00
C SER A 57 8.75 15.69 -13.93
N SER A 58 8.16 14.68 -13.30
CA SER A 58 7.15 14.91 -12.26
C SER A 58 7.72 15.58 -11.02
N ASP A 59 8.97 15.29 -10.66
CA ASP A 59 9.63 15.73 -9.42
C ASP A 59 10.69 16.82 -9.64
N GLY A 60 10.89 17.29 -10.88
CA GLY A 60 11.86 18.33 -11.19
C GLY A 60 13.29 17.84 -11.09
N THR A 61 13.52 16.54 -11.35
CA THR A 61 14.86 15.97 -11.44
C THR A 61 15.14 15.41 -12.84
N LEU A 62 16.33 14.84 -13.01
CA LEU A 62 16.67 13.97 -14.12
C LEU A 62 16.68 12.53 -13.61
N LYS A 63 16.11 11.59 -14.36
CA LYS A 63 16.02 10.17 -13.99
C LYS A 63 17.38 9.60 -13.59
N ARG A 64 18.44 9.93 -14.33
CA ARG A 64 19.83 9.53 -14.02
C ARG A 64 20.42 10.12 -12.73
N LEU A 65 19.92 11.26 -12.28
CA LEU A 65 20.29 11.85 -10.98
C LEU A 65 19.48 11.25 -9.83
N GLY A 66 18.22 10.87 -10.09
CA GLY A 66 17.35 10.18 -9.13
C GLY A 66 17.90 8.84 -8.61
N VAL A 67 18.71 8.14 -9.42
CA VAL A 67 19.40 6.89 -9.04
C VAL A 67 20.57 7.12 -8.07
N ARG A 68 21.09 8.35 -7.94
CA ARG A 68 22.31 8.68 -7.18
C ARG A 68 22.06 9.44 -5.87
N ARG A 69 20.84 9.36 -5.32
CA ARG A 69 20.35 10.24 -4.24
C ARG A 69 21.00 10.07 -2.86
N SER A 70 21.69 8.98 -2.56
CA SER A 70 22.33 8.78 -1.25
C SER A 70 23.86 8.87 -1.35
N GLY A 71 24.45 9.89 -0.74
CA GLY A 71 25.90 10.00 -0.53
C GLY A 71 26.73 10.56 -1.69
N THR A 72 26.10 10.92 -2.83
CA THR A 72 26.77 11.63 -3.91
C THR A 72 26.19 13.04 -3.99
N GLN A 73 27.00 14.09 -4.08
CA GLN A 73 26.57 15.50 -4.19
C GLN A 73 25.85 15.81 -5.53
N ALA A 74 24.95 14.92 -5.98
CA ALA A 74 24.30 14.92 -7.29
C ALA A 74 22.80 15.29 -7.20
N GLY A 75 22.47 16.31 -6.39
CA GLY A 75 21.12 16.81 -6.14
C GLY A 75 20.70 17.98 -7.06
N ARG A 76 19.84 18.87 -6.56
CA ARG A 76 19.37 20.08 -7.28
C ARG A 76 20.52 20.97 -7.77
N GLU A 77 21.61 21.04 -7.02
CA GLU A 77 22.83 21.77 -7.38
C GLU A 77 23.45 21.26 -8.69
N ALA A 78 23.26 19.97 -9.05
CA ALA A 78 23.76 19.40 -10.29
C ALA A 78 22.91 19.74 -11.53
N LEU A 79 21.84 20.53 -11.36
CA LEU A 79 21.01 21.08 -12.43
C LEU A 79 21.44 22.50 -12.80
N GLU A 80 21.85 23.30 -11.83
CA GLU A 80 22.32 24.67 -12.07
C GLU A 80 23.66 24.65 -12.81
N HIS A 81 23.87 25.63 -13.68
CA HIS A 81 25.21 25.90 -14.19
C HIS A 81 26.08 26.36 -13.02
N VAL A 82 27.31 25.86 -12.91
CA VAL A 82 28.22 26.11 -11.76
C VAL A 82 28.40 27.61 -11.47
N LYS A 83 28.43 28.45 -12.51
CA LYS A 83 28.54 29.92 -12.41
C LYS A 83 27.21 30.69 -12.39
N ALA A 84 26.05 30.02 -12.36
CA ALA A 84 24.75 30.70 -12.46
C ALA A 84 24.53 31.67 -11.29
N GLN A 85 24.90 31.25 -10.07
CA GLN A 85 24.80 32.06 -8.86
C GLN A 85 25.73 33.29 -8.94
N ASP A 86 27.01 33.09 -9.24
CA ASP A 86 28.00 34.17 -9.39
C ASP A 86 27.61 35.18 -10.49
N ALA A 87 27.01 34.71 -11.57
CA ALA A 87 26.57 35.54 -12.69
C ALA A 87 25.20 36.19 -12.46
N ASN A 88 24.54 35.94 -11.33
CA ASN A 88 23.17 36.34 -11.01
C ASN A 88 22.16 35.97 -12.11
N ILE A 89 22.27 34.75 -12.65
CA ILE A 89 21.38 34.21 -13.67
C ILE A 89 20.48 33.16 -13.04
N ALA A 90 19.16 33.33 -13.18
CA ALA A 90 18.21 32.33 -12.75
C ALA A 90 18.27 31.09 -13.65
N SER A 91 18.47 29.92 -13.04
CA SER A 91 18.43 28.61 -13.70
C SER A 91 16.99 28.25 -14.09
N ALA A 92 16.66 28.38 -15.37
CA ALA A 92 15.30 28.21 -15.87
C ALA A 92 15.24 27.64 -17.30
N ILE A 93 14.18 26.86 -17.55
CA ILE A 93 13.81 26.31 -18.84
C ILE A 93 12.42 26.82 -19.17
N ASN A 94 12.26 27.43 -20.32
CA ASN A 94 10.96 27.85 -20.86
C ASN A 94 10.72 27.14 -22.20
N ILE A 95 9.52 26.58 -22.37
CA ILE A 95 9.13 25.91 -23.60
C ILE A 95 7.74 26.42 -24.01
N LYS A 96 7.63 26.79 -25.28
CA LYS A 96 6.35 27.13 -25.93
C LYS A 96 5.94 25.98 -26.84
N PHE A 97 4.66 25.64 -26.80
CA PHE A 97 4.07 24.62 -27.66
C PHE A 97 2.97 25.24 -28.52
N ALA A 98 2.99 24.93 -29.80
CA ALA A 98 1.88 25.19 -30.70
C ALA A 98 0.82 24.11 -30.53
N VAL A 99 -0.41 24.55 -30.31
CA VAL A 99 -1.63 23.73 -30.19
C VAL A 99 -2.69 24.27 -31.13
N GLN A 100 -3.79 23.54 -31.38
CA GLN A 100 -4.85 24.02 -32.28
C GLN A 100 -5.47 25.35 -31.79
N SER A 101 -5.54 25.52 -30.46
CA SER A 101 -6.13 26.69 -29.79
C SER A 101 -5.18 27.90 -29.67
N GLY A 102 -3.96 27.82 -30.20
CA GLY A 102 -2.96 28.90 -30.12
C GLY A 102 -1.59 28.40 -29.65
N VAL A 103 -1.01 29.08 -28.66
CA VAL A 103 0.29 28.72 -28.07
C VAL A 103 0.11 28.58 -26.56
N ILE A 104 0.61 27.49 -26.00
CA ILE A 104 0.75 27.32 -24.55
C ILE A 104 2.23 27.44 -24.16
N GLU A 105 2.50 27.99 -22.99
CA GLU A 105 3.86 28.27 -22.52
C GLU A 105 4.01 27.80 -21.08
N GLY A 106 5.18 27.25 -20.76
CA GLY A 106 5.54 26.92 -19.39
C GLY A 106 6.99 27.29 -19.10
N THR A 107 7.24 27.69 -17.86
CA THR A 107 8.59 27.92 -17.34
C THR A 107 8.80 27.07 -16.10
N ARG A 108 9.92 26.35 -16.04
CA ARG A 108 10.37 25.65 -14.84
C ARG A 108 11.71 26.20 -14.38
N THR A 109 11.81 26.51 -13.09
CA THR A 109 13.06 27.00 -12.49
C THR A 109 13.65 25.95 -11.54
N VAL A 110 14.97 25.93 -11.36
CA VAL A 110 15.61 24.98 -10.42
C VAL A 110 15.22 25.28 -8.97
N LYS A 111 14.99 26.55 -8.63
CA LYS A 111 14.51 26.97 -7.28
C LYS A 111 13.11 26.45 -6.96
N GLN A 112 12.23 26.35 -7.96
CA GLN A 112 10.85 25.85 -7.82
C GLN A 112 10.65 24.55 -8.61
N CYS A 113 11.61 23.62 -8.53
CA CYS A 113 11.60 22.44 -9.39
C CYS A 113 10.45 21.48 -9.10
N GLU A 114 9.89 21.46 -7.88
CA GLU A 114 8.80 20.53 -7.50
C GLU A 114 7.49 20.81 -8.25
N VAL A 115 7.27 22.04 -8.71
CA VAL A 115 6.07 22.41 -9.44
C VAL A 115 6.30 22.14 -10.93
N CYS A 116 5.55 21.19 -11.49
CA CYS A 116 5.55 20.93 -12.92
C CYS A 116 4.73 22.01 -13.65
N PRO A 117 5.24 22.64 -14.73
CA PRO A 117 4.48 23.65 -15.45
C PRO A 117 3.19 23.10 -16.06
N ASP A 118 2.10 23.88 -16.05
CA ASP A 118 0.80 23.46 -16.61
C ASP A 118 0.90 23.02 -18.08
N ALA A 119 1.73 23.70 -18.87
CA ALA A 119 2.00 23.30 -20.25
C ALA A 119 2.67 21.92 -20.35
N ALA A 120 3.60 21.61 -19.45
CA ALA A 120 4.24 20.29 -19.36
C ALA A 120 3.24 19.21 -18.94
N VAL A 121 2.36 19.52 -18.00
CA VAL A 121 1.27 18.62 -17.57
C VAL A 121 0.30 18.36 -18.71
N LYS A 122 -0.12 19.38 -19.46
CA LYS A 122 -1.00 19.22 -20.64
C LYS A 122 -0.36 18.30 -21.69
N VAL A 123 0.90 18.54 -22.06
CA VAL A 123 1.65 17.70 -23.01
C VAL A 123 1.80 16.27 -22.49
N THR A 124 2.13 16.09 -21.21
CA THR A 124 2.33 14.77 -20.59
C THR A 124 1.03 13.99 -20.46
N SER A 125 -0.10 14.67 -20.24
CA SER A 125 -1.43 14.04 -20.23
C SER A 125 -1.92 13.65 -21.64
N ALA A 126 -1.46 14.35 -22.67
CA ALA A 126 -1.82 14.10 -24.06
C ALA A 126 -0.98 12.99 -24.72
N ARG A 127 0.21 12.68 -24.19
CA ARG A 127 1.08 11.58 -24.66
C ARG A 127 0.73 10.26 -23.96
N LYS A 128 0.97 9.14 -24.65
CA LYS A 128 0.83 7.78 -24.08
C LYS A 128 2.17 7.19 -23.68
N LEU A 129 3.22 7.49 -24.45
CA LEU A 129 4.59 7.05 -24.22
C LEU A 129 5.51 8.25 -23.98
N ASP A 130 6.54 8.06 -23.16
CA ASP A 130 7.61 9.04 -23.03
C ASP A 130 8.35 9.19 -24.36
N PHE A 131 8.41 10.42 -24.88
CA PHE A 131 9.02 10.77 -26.16
C PHE A 131 10.53 11.05 -26.07
N ILE A 132 11.13 10.98 -24.87
CA ILE A 132 12.58 11.10 -24.69
C ILE A 132 13.23 9.72 -24.70
N ILE A 133 14.17 9.51 -25.62
CA ILE A 133 14.98 8.30 -25.72
C ILE A 133 16.45 8.67 -25.49
N ARG A 134 17.04 8.08 -24.45
CA ARG A 134 18.47 8.22 -24.13
C ARG A 134 19.19 6.94 -24.58
N GLY A 135 20.30 7.08 -25.32
CA GLY A 135 21.07 5.94 -25.83
C GLY A 135 21.52 4.96 -24.74
N TYR A 136 21.88 5.46 -23.55
CA TYR A 136 22.33 4.61 -22.44
C TYR A 136 21.21 3.77 -21.78
N GLU A 137 19.93 4.13 -21.97
CA GLU A 137 18.79 3.36 -21.42
C GLU A 137 18.23 2.36 -22.42
N LEU A 138 18.61 2.47 -23.70
CA LEU A 138 17.88 1.84 -24.79
C LEU A 138 17.87 0.31 -24.69
N ARG A 139 19.01 -0.30 -24.34
CA ARG A 139 19.15 -1.77 -24.23
C ARG A 139 18.37 -2.39 -23.07
N TYR A 140 17.94 -1.60 -22.08
CA TYR A 140 17.34 -2.10 -20.84
C TYR A 140 16.13 -3.02 -21.10
N PHE A 141 15.26 -2.63 -22.02
CA PHE A 141 14.06 -3.41 -22.39
C PHE A 141 14.41 -4.78 -22.98
N VAL A 142 15.45 -4.85 -23.82
CA VAL A 142 15.83 -6.08 -24.52
C VAL A 142 16.59 -7.03 -23.59
N GLU A 143 17.49 -6.51 -22.76
CA GLU A 143 18.46 -7.34 -22.04
C GLU A 143 18.13 -7.59 -20.58
N GLN A 144 17.56 -6.60 -19.88
CA GLN A 144 17.44 -6.63 -18.41
C GLN A 144 16.03 -6.96 -17.93
N GLN A 145 15.00 -6.68 -18.74
CA GLN A 145 13.62 -6.92 -18.35
C GLN A 145 13.23 -8.39 -18.44
N THR A 146 12.49 -8.87 -17.43
CA THR A 146 11.88 -10.19 -17.47
C THR A 146 10.68 -10.22 -18.43
N PRO A 147 10.21 -11.40 -18.86
CA PRO A 147 8.99 -11.50 -19.66
C PRO A 147 7.75 -10.86 -19.00
N LEU A 148 7.68 -10.85 -17.66
CA LEU A 148 6.62 -10.17 -16.93
C LEU A 148 6.77 -8.65 -16.99
N ASP A 149 7.98 -8.13 -16.79
CA ASP A 149 8.24 -6.68 -16.86
C ASP A 149 7.89 -6.13 -18.25
N ARG A 150 8.30 -6.83 -19.32
CA ARG A 150 7.96 -6.46 -20.70
C ARG A 150 6.45 -6.46 -20.95
N TYR A 151 5.75 -7.47 -20.43
CA TYR A 151 4.29 -7.55 -20.53
C TYR A 151 3.62 -6.36 -19.83
N LEU A 152 4.04 -6.05 -18.61
CA LEU A 152 3.48 -4.93 -17.83
C LEU A 152 3.79 -3.59 -18.50
N GLU A 153 5.01 -3.38 -18.97
CA GLU A 153 5.40 -2.15 -19.66
C GLU A 153 4.60 -1.95 -20.95
N ILE A 154 4.53 -2.96 -21.84
CA ILE A 154 3.75 -2.87 -23.08
C ILE A 154 2.26 -2.71 -22.77
N SER A 155 1.70 -3.47 -21.83
CA SER A 155 0.29 -3.32 -21.44
C SER A 155 -0.01 -1.90 -20.95
N ASN A 156 0.93 -1.29 -20.21
CA ASN A 156 0.81 0.10 -19.76
C ASN A 156 0.88 1.09 -20.94
N TRP A 157 1.74 0.87 -21.93
CA TRP A 157 1.81 1.73 -23.13
C TRP A 157 0.45 1.83 -23.85
N PHE A 158 -0.27 0.71 -23.91
CA PHE A 158 -1.59 0.64 -24.54
C PHE A 158 -2.76 0.94 -23.60
N GLY A 159 -2.50 1.29 -22.33
CA GLY A 159 -3.56 1.60 -21.35
C GLY A 159 -4.40 0.40 -20.93
N LEU A 160 -3.86 -0.82 -21.02
CA LEU A 160 -4.56 -2.08 -20.79
C LEU A 160 -4.55 -2.52 -19.31
N SER A 161 -3.96 -1.72 -18.41
CA SER A 161 -3.84 -2.03 -16.98
C SER A 161 -5.18 -2.24 -16.27
N SER A 162 -6.23 -1.54 -16.71
CA SER A 162 -7.59 -1.75 -16.21
C SER A 162 -8.14 -3.12 -16.58
N LEU A 163 -7.84 -3.60 -17.79
CA LEU A 163 -8.27 -4.92 -18.27
C LEU A 163 -7.52 -6.03 -17.53
N THR A 164 -6.21 -5.88 -17.31
CA THR A 164 -5.44 -6.86 -16.54
C THR A 164 -5.87 -6.92 -15.08
N ALA A 165 -6.27 -5.80 -14.49
CA ALA A 165 -6.86 -5.76 -13.15
C ALA A 165 -8.20 -6.51 -13.07
N ILE A 166 -9.06 -6.38 -14.09
CA ILE A 166 -10.33 -7.14 -14.18
C ILE A 166 -10.06 -8.65 -14.20
N GLU A 167 -9.10 -9.10 -15.03
CA GLU A 167 -8.70 -10.53 -15.08
C GLU A 167 -8.21 -11.02 -13.71
N SER A 168 -7.36 -10.26 -13.02
CA SER A 168 -6.86 -10.62 -11.69
C SER A 168 -8.00 -10.72 -10.67
N ASN A 169 -8.88 -9.72 -10.63
CA ASN A 169 -9.98 -9.65 -9.65
C ASN A 169 -10.99 -10.78 -9.84
N LEU A 170 -11.36 -11.11 -11.08
CA LEU A 170 -12.29 -12.22 -11.37
C LEU A 170 -11.70 -13.55 -10.90
N ARG A 171 -10.42 -13.78 -11.17
CA ARG A 171 -9.72 -14.97 -10.75
C ARG A 171 -9.61 -15.08 -9.23
N GLU A 172 -9.24 -14.00 -8.56
CA GLU A 172 -9.17 -13.97 -7.10
C GLU A 172 -10.54 -14.26 -6.47
N LEU A 173 -11.60 -13.63 -6.99
CA LEU A 173 -12.97 -13.89 -6.54
C LEU A 173 -13.35 -15.36 -6.71
N ARG A 174 -13.03 -15.98 -7.84
CA ARG A 174 -13.30 -17.41 -8.09
C ARG A 174 -12.51 -18.30 -7.13
N LEU A 175 -11.23 -18.01 -6.93
CA LEU A 175 -10.38 -18.78 -6.02
C LEU A 175 -10.85 -18.65 -4.57
N HIS A 176 -11.24 -17.45 -4.14
CA HIS A 176 -11.79 -17.19 -2.82
C HIS A 176 -13.08 -17.99 -2.61
N LEU A 177 -14.04 -17.88 -3.53
CA LEU A 177 -15.32 -18.58 -3.44
C LEU A 177 -15.12 -20.11 -3.44
N LYS A 178 -14.20 -20.62 -4.26
CA LYS A 178 -13.84 -22.05 -4.26
C LYS A 178 -13.24 -22.48 -2.93
N ALA A 179 -12.29 -21.73 -2.38
CA ALA A 179 -11.65 -22.04 -1.11
C ALA A 179 -12.61 -21.95 0.09
N GLU A 180 -13.64 -21.12 0.00
CA GLU A 180 -14.72 -21.05 1.00
C GLU A 180 -15.63 -22.28 0.91
N LEU A 181 -15.97 -22.72 -0.31
CA LEU A 181 -16.73 -23.93 -0.55
C LEU A 181 -15.99 -25.20 -0.11
N ASP A 182 -14.69 -25.28 -0.39
CA ASP A 182 -13.85 -26.46 -0.08
C ASP A 182 -13.59 -26.60 1.44
N ARG A 183 -13.54 -25.49 2.20
CA ARG A 183 -13.29 -25.50 3.65
C ARG A 183 -14.53 -25.82 4.48
N ASP A 184 -15.73 -25.47 4.01
CA ASP A 184 -17.04 -25.69 4.64
C ASP A 184 -17.02 -25.64 6.19
N THR A 185 -16.55 -24.52 6.76
CA THR A 185 -16.38 -24.36 8.22
C THR A 185 -17.68 -24.49 9.00
N GLN A 186 -18.82 -24.17 8.38
CA GLN A 186 -20.14 -24.30 8.98
C GLN A 186 -20.54 -25.78 9.14
N ALA A 187 -20.19 -26.66 8.19
CA ALA A 187 -20.41 -28.10 8.38
C ALA A 187 -19.67 -28.66 9.61
N ASP A 188 -18.46 -28.16 9.88
CA ASP A 188 -17.71 -28.56 11.08
C ASP A 188 -18.33 -28.02 12.37
N LEU A 189 -18.89 -26.82 12.36
CA LEU A 189 -19.67 -26.28 13.47
C LEU A 189 -20.94 -27.10 13.72
N HIS A 190 -21.71 -27.42 12.67
CA HIS A 190 -22.90 -28.26 12.81
C HIS A 190 -22.58 -29.66 13.37
N ARG A 191 -21.46 -30.26 12.96
CA ARG A 191 -20.98 -31.54 13.53
C ARG A 191 -20.62 -31.40 15.01
N ARG A 192 -20.01 -30.29 15.41
CA ARG A 192 -19.69 -30.01 16.82
C ARG A 192 -20.96 -29.85 17.65
N ASP A 193 -21.91 -29.04 17.17
CA ASP A 193 -23.17 -28.78 17.86
C ASP A 193 -23.99 -30.08 18.01
N LEU A 194 -24.04 -30.92 16.97
CA LEU A 194 -24.69 -32.22 17.05
C LEU A 194 -24.06 -33.12 18.14
N ARG A 195 -22.72 -33.19 18.18
CA ARG A 195 -22.02 -33.96 19.22
C ARG A 195 -22.32 -33.41 20.62
N GLN A 196 -22.38 -32.10 20.78
CA GLN A 196 -22.72 -31.48 22.06
C GLN A 196 -24.17 -31.78 22.47
N ILE A 197 -25.13 -31.62 21.55
CA ILE A 197 -26.55 -31.85 21.81
C ILE A 197 -26.84 -33.30 22.19
N THR A 198 -26.19 -34.25 21.50
CA THR A 198 -26.42 -35.70 21.65
C THR A 198 -25.53 -36.40 22.67
N GLY A 199 -24.66 -35.67 23.37
CA GLY A 199 -23.68 -36.26 24.28
C GLY A 199 -22.72 -37.22 23.56
N GLN A 200 -22.30 -36.87 22.34
CA GLN A 200 -21.43 -37.64 21.44
C GLN A 200 -22.04 -38.92 20.86
N SER A 201 -23.34 -39.19 21.08
CA SER A 201 -24.01 -40.35 20.52
C SER A 201 -24.06 -40.33 18.99
N LEU A 202 -24.18 -39.14 18.40
CA LEU A 202 -24.17 -38.93 16.96
C LEU A 202 -23.02 -38.00 16.54
N THR A 203 -22.35 -38.35 15.44
CA THR A 203 -21.17 -37.62 14.95
C THR A 203 -21.40 -36.92 13.61
N ILE A 204 -22.40 -37.35 12.84
CA ILE A 204 -22.80 -36.83 11.54
C ILE A 204 -24.32 -36.65 11.56
N TRP A 205 -24.80 -35.57 10.96
CA TRP A 205 -26.25 -35.32 10.88
C TRP A 205 -26.92 -36.31 9.94
N ASP A 206 -27.83 -37.10 10.50
CA ASP A 206 -28.77 -37.97 9.82
C ASP A 206 -30.10 -37.81 10.57
N GLU A 207 -31.12 -37.26 9.90
CA GLU A 207 -32.37 -36.89 10.55
C GLU A 207 -33.10 -38.13 11.14
N GLU A 208 -33.01 -39.28 10.48
CA GLU A 208 -33.66 -40.52 10.96
C GLU A 208 -32.97 -41.03 12.23
N GLN A 209 -31.63 -41.00 12.26
CA GLN A 209 -30.86 -41.37 13.45
C GLN A 209 -31.07 -40.38 14.61
N VAL A 210 -31.20 -39.08 14.32
CA VAL A 210 -31.49 -38.04 15.32
C VAL A 210 -32.87 -38.25 15.94
N LEU A 211 -33.89 -38.52 15.13
CA LEU A 211 -35.25 -38.82 15.60
C LEU A 211 -35.27 -40.08 16.47
N SER A 212 -34.63 -41.16 16.01
CA SER A 212 -34.51 -42.41 16.77
C SER A 212 -33.82 -42.21 18.13
N TRP A 213 -32.70 -41.47 18.14
CA TRP A 213 -31.98 -41.12 19.36
C TRP A 213 -32.86 -40.30 20.32
N PHE A 214 -33.53 -39.26 19.82
CA PHE A 214 -34.37 -38.39 20.64
C PHE A 214 -35.55 -39.16 21.26
N ASN A 215 -36.23 -39.99 20.45
CA ASN A 215 -37.35 -40.82 20.89
C ASN A 215 -36.94 -41.74 22.04
N ARG A 216 -35.86 -42.50 21.86
CA ARG A 216 -35.36 -43.45 22.86
C ARG A 216 -34.88 -42.77 24.14
N THR A 217 -34.20 -41.63 24.04
CA THR A 217 -33.54 -40.99 25.19
C THR A 217 -34.45 -40.08 26.00
N TYR A 218 -35.38 -39.35 25.36
CA TYR A 218 -36.18 -38.32 26.03
C TYR A 218 -37.69 -38.58 26.05
N LEU A 219 -38.24 -39.29 25.06
CA LEU A 219 -39.70 -39.47 24.91
C LEU A 219 -40.19 -40.80 25.50
N GLU A 220 -39.57 -41.93 25.14
CA GLU A 220 -39.94 -43.26 25.66
C GLU A 220 -39.98 -43.34 27.19
N PRO A 221 -39.06 -42.71 27.96
CA PRO A 221 -39.13 -42.70 29.42
C PRO A 221 -40.32 -41.92 29.99
N LEU A 222 -40.88 -40.97 29.24
CA LEU A 222 -42.00 -40.13 29.64
C LEU A 222 -43.35 -40.70 29.20
N ASP A 223 -43.42 -41.21 27.97
CA ASP A 223 -44.60 -41.86 27.39
C ASP A 223 -44.18 -42.76 26.22
N SER A 224 -44.26 -44.08 26.43
CA SER A 224 -43.93 -45.08 25.41
C SER A 224 -44.91 -45.12 24.23
N GLY A 225 -46.06 -44.46 24.34
CA GLY A 225 -47.02 -44.30 23.24
C GLY A 225 -46.74 -43.08 22.36
N LEU A 226 -45.78 -42.21 22.71
CA LEU A 226 -45.39 -41.06 21.91
C LEU A 226 -44.06 -41.32 21.19
N ALA A 227 -44.05 -41.09 19.88
CA ALA A 227 -42.84 -41.10 19.06
C ALA A 227 -42.86 -39.90 18.12
N LEU A 228 -41.78 -39.11 18.13
CA LEU A 228 -41.60 -38.00 17.21
C LEU A 228 -41.24 -38.52 15.82
N ASP A 229 -41.99 -38.05 14.83
CA ASP A 229 -41.90 -38.42 13.41
C ASP A 229 -41.11 -37.41 12.58
N VAL A 230 -41.12 -36.13 12.99
CA VAL A 230 -40.42 -35.05 12.30
C VAL A 230 -39.93 -33.98 13.28
N LEU A 231 -38.73 -33.47 13.04
CA LEU A 231 -38.18 -32.31 13.76
C LEU A 231 -38.86 -31.02 13.28
N SER A 232 -40.07 -30.76 13.77
CA SER A 232 -40.83 -29.56 13.42
C SER A 232 -41.75 -29.13 14.56
N LYS A 233 -41.82 -27.81 14.80
CA LYS A 233 -42.81 -27.23 15.73
C LYS A 233 -44.27 -27.44 15.29
N LYS A 234 -44.47 -27.79 14.01
CA LYS A 234 -45.79 -28.11 13.45
C LYS A 234 -46.18 -29.58 13.65
N SER A 235 -45.28 -30.45 14.13
CA SER A 235 -45.63 -31.83 14.45
C SER A 235 -46.67 -31.86 15.56
N LEU A 236 -47.66 -32.75 15.44
CA LEU A 236 -48.67 -32.95 16.47
C LEU A 236 -48.01 -33.40 17.79
N ILE A 237 -46.99 -34.25 17.70
CA ILE A 237 -46.26 -34.76 18.87
C ILE A 237 -45.53 -33.63 19.59
N TYR A 238 -44.95 -32.69 18.84
CA TYR A 238 -44.34 -31.49 19.42
C TYR A 238 -45.34 -30.66 20.22
N GLN A 239 -46.55 -30.44 19.69
CA GLN A 239 -47.62 -29.71 20.38
C GLN A 239 -48.05 -30.45 21.65
N THR A 240 -48.21 -31.78 21.57
CA THR A 240 -48.51 -32.62 22.73
C THR A 240 -47.45 -32.50 23.84
N ILE A 241 -46.15 -32.50 23.50
CA ILE A 241 -45.06 -32.30 24.47
C ILE A 241 -45.16 -30.91 25.11
N ALA A 242 -45.45 -29.87 24.32
CA ALA A 242 -45.59 -28.51 24.82
C ALA A 242 -46.79 -28.34 25.77
N ASP A 243 -47.93 -28.94 25.45
CA ASP A 243 -49.12 -28.93 26.29
C ASP A 243 -48.88 -29.69 27.60
N ARG A 244 -48.23 -30.86 27.52
CA ARG A 244 -47.85 -31.63 28.72
C ARG A 244 -46.84 -30.90 29.60
N LYS A 245 -45.89 -30.17 29.00
CA LYS A 245 -45.01 -29.29 29.76
C LYS A 245 -45.80 -28.19 30.49
N LYS A 246 -46.79 -27.57 29.84
CA LYS A 246 -47.62 -26.55 30.49
C LYS A 246 -48.39 -27.11 31.68
N GLN A 247 -48.93 -28.32 31.54
CA GLN A 247 -49.58 -29.04 32.64
C GLN A 247 -48.58 -29.38 33.76
N GLU A 248 -47.34 -29.73 33.41
CA GLU A 248 -46.26 -29.98 34.37
C GLU A 248 -45.90 -28.70 35.16
N ASP A 249 -45.75 -27.56 34.48
CA ASP A 249 -45.45 -26.25 35.09
C ASP A 249 -46.56 -25.78 36.05
N GLU A 250 -47.82 -26.16 35.79
CA GLU A 250 -48.99 -25.84 36.65
C GLU A 250 -49.13 -26.79 37.86
N SER A 251 -48.39 -27.90 37.90
CA SER A 251 -48.42 -28.87 39.00
C SER A 251 -47.38 -28.56 40.08
N VAL A 252 -47.65 -28.94 41.34
CA VAL A 252 -46.68 -28.76 42.43
C VAL A 252 -45.46 -29.63 42.17
N GLY A 253 -44.34 -28.98 41.85
CA GLY A 253 -43.09 -29.67 41.55
C GLY A 253 -42.43 -30.32 42.76
N LEU A 254 -41.59 -31.32 42.49
CA LEU A 254 -40.74 -32.03 43.47
C LEU A 254 -39.95 -31.08 44.40
N ALA A 255 -39.49 -29.95 43.86
CA ALA A 255 -38.73 -28.96 44.63
C ALA A 255 -39.56 -28.32 45.77
N ALA A 256 -40.80 -27.95 45.50
CA ALA A 256 -41.69 -27.33 46.50
C ALA A 256 -42.11 -28.34 47.58
N LEU A 257 -42.34 -29.61 47.19
CA LEU A 257 -42.63 -30.70 48.14
C LEU A 257 -41.43 -31.00 49.05
N ASN A 258 -40.21 -30.98 48.51
CA ASN A 258 -38.99 -31.17 49.31
C ASN A 258 -38.76 -30.01 50.28
N GLU A 259 -38.93 -28.77 49.82
CA GLU A 259 -38.82 -27.61 50.70
C GLU A 259 -39.82 -27.68 51.86
N LEU A 260 -41.09 -28.04 51.59
CA LEU A 260 -42.09 -28.22 52.64
C LEU A 260 -41.70 -29.33 53.62
N SER A 261 -41.23 -30.48 53.13
CA SER A 261 -40.73 -31.57 53.97
C SER A 261 -39.64 -31.09 54.93
N ASP A 262 -38.64 -30.36 54.42
CA ASP A 262 -37.52 -29.84 55.22
C ASP A 262 -38.00 -28.84 56.28
N LYS A 263 -38.95 -27.95 55.93
CA LYS A 263 -39.52 -27.00 56.91
C LYS A 263 -40.35 -27.68 57.98
N ILE A 264 -41.08 -28.75 57.65
CA ILE A 264 -41.82 -29.54 58.65
C ILE A 264 -40.82 -30.15 59.64
N GLN A 265 -39.79 -30.82 59.14
CA GLN A 265 -38.80 -31.50 59.98
C GLN A 265 -38.00 -30.52 60.87
N ALA A 266 -37.70 -29.31 60.36
CA ALA A 266 -37.04 -28.28 61.15
C ALA A 266 -37.90 -27.77 62.33
N ALA A 267 -39.22 -27.70 62.14
CA ALA A 267 -40.15 -27.27 63.19
C ALA A 267 -40.46 -28.41 64.19
N TYR A 268 -40.69 -29.62 63.67
CA TYR A 268 -40.96 -30.83 64.44
C TYR A 268 -40.60 -32.08 63.64
N LEU A 269 -39.75 -32.91 64.22
CA LEU A 269 -39.38 -34.20 63.68
C LEU A 269 -39.71 -35.31 64.69
N LEU A 270 -40.36 -36.36 64.18
CA LEU A 270 -40.59 -37.60 64.90
C LEU A 270 -39.77 -38.71 64.23
N GLU A 271 -38.69 -39.13 64.87
CA GLU A 271 -37.85 -40.23 64.42
C GLU A 271 -38.25 -41.53 65.14
N LYS A 272 -38.28 -42.64 64.39
CA LYS A 272 -38.44 -43.99 64.94
C LYS A 272 -37.10 -44.71 64.82
N VAL A 273 -36.34 -44.76 65.91
CA VAL A 273 -35.04 -45.46 65.97
C VAL A 273 -35.19 -46.70 66.84
N ASN A 274 -34.97 -47.90 66.28
CA ASN A 274 -34.98 -49.19 66.99
C ASN A 274 -36.19 -49.42 67.91
N GLY A 275 -37.40 -49.02 67.48
CA GLY A 275 -38.63 -49.18 68.26
C GLY A 275 -38.88 -48.12 69.32
N SER A 276 -37.95 -47.18 69.52
CA SER A 276 -38.11 -45.98 70.35
C SER A 276 -38.42 -44.75 69.50
N GLN A 277 -39.35 -43.91 69.97
CA GLN A 277 -39.70 -42.63 69.34
C GLN A 277 -38.84 -41.52 69.94
N SER A 278 -38.05 -40.83 69.11
CA SER A 278 -37.36 -39.60 69.50
C SER A 278 -38.03 -38.41 68.83
N GLU A 279 -38.30 -37.37 69.61
CA GLU A 279 -38.82 -36.11 69.12
C GLU A 279 -37.70 -35.06 69.11
N SER A 280 -37.59 -34.31 68.03
CA SER A 280 -36.61 -33.23 67.87
C SER A 280 -37.19 -32.06 67.07
N GLY A 281 -36.44 -30.96 66.97
CA GLY A 281 -36.82 -29.75 66.23
C GLY A 281 -37.08 -28.55 67.14
N ALA A 282 -37.23 -27.38 66.52
CA ALA A 282 -37.23 -26.09 67.22
C ALA A 282 -38.32 -25.97 68.31
N ILE A 283 -39.46 -26.64 68.14
CA ILE A 283 -40.53 -26.66 69.15
C ILE A 283 -40.16 -27.51 70.37
N ILE A 284 -39.47 -28.63 70.17
CA ILE A 284 -39.03 -29.51 71.26
C ILE A 284 -37.94 -28.82 72.06
N ASP A 285 -36.98 -28.19 71.38
CA ASP A 285 -35.89 -27.44 72.00
C ASP A 285 -36.41 -26.26 72.84
N PHE A 286 -37.40 -25.52 72.32
CA PHE A 286 -38.09 -24.47 73.07
C PHE A 286 -38.78 -24.99 74.32
N LYS A 287 -39.54 -26.10 74.23
CA LYS A 287 -40.22 -26.69 75.40
C LYS A 287 -39.23 -27.15 76.46
N SER A 288 -38.15 -27.80 76.05
CA SER A 288 -37.09 -28.24 76.95
C SER A 288 -36.43 -27.06 77.67
N ALA A 289 -36.10 -26.00 76.93
CA ALA A 289 -35.51 -24.79 77.52
C ALA A 289 -36.48 -24.04 78.46
N ALA A 290 -37.76 -23.97 78.12
CA ALA A 290 -38.80 -23.39 78.99
C ALA A 290 -38.94 -24.16 80.31
N MET A 291 -38.94 -25.50 80.25
CA MET A 291 -38.96 -26.35 81.46
C MET A 291 -37.69 -26.19 82.31
N ALA A 292 -36.53 -26.04 81.68
CA ALA A 292 -35.27 -25.79 82.39
C ALA A 292 -35.29 -24.47 83.17
N VAL A 293 -35.98 -23.43 82.67
CA VAL A 293 -36.19 -22.17 83.41
C VAL A 293 -37.02 -22.40 84.66
N ILE A 294 -38.11 -23.15 84.56
CA ILE A 294 -38.98 -23.47 85.71
C ILE A 294 -38.17 -24.23 86.77
N GLN A 295 -37.42 -25.25 86.37
CA GLN A 295 -36.58 -26.04 87.28
C GLN A 295 -35.47 -25.19 87.93
N ALA A 296 -34.77 -24.37 87.15
CA ALA A 296 -33.72 -23.49 87.67
C ALA A 296 -34.29 -22.41 88.61
N SER A 297 -35.53 -21.96 88.38
CA SER A 297 -36.22 -21.00 89.25
C SER A 297 -36.56 -21.61 90.61
N ILE A 298 -37.03 -22.86 90.63
CA ILE A 298 -37.28 -23.59 91.88
C ILE A 298 -35.97 -23.75 92.67
N LEU A 299 -34.90 -24.16 92.00
CA LEU A 299 -33.59 -24.35 92.64
C LEU A 299 -33.00 -23.03 93.18
N GLU A 300 -33.14 -21.92 92.44
CA GLU A 300 -32.70 -20.59 92.91
C GLU A 300 -33.47 -20.17 94.17
N GLN A 301 -34.79 -20.37 94.21
CA GLN A 301 -35.62 -20.04 95.37
C GLN A 301 -35.22 -20.86 96.61
N GLU A 302 -34.95 -22.16 96.44
CA GLU A 302 -34.48 -23.04 97.51
C GLU A 302 -33.12 -22.60 98.07
N GLU A 303 -32.15 -22.31 97.20
CA GLU A 303 -30.81 -21.87 97.62
C GLU A 303 -30.84 -20.46 98.24
N ARG A 304 -31.68 -19.55 97.72
CA ARG A 304 -31.89 -18.21 98.29
C ARG A 304 -32.41 -18.28 99.73
N GLY A 305 -33.36 -19.18 99.99
CA GLY A 305 -33.89 -19.43 101.32
C GLY A 305 -32.81 -19.89 102.32
N LYS A 306 -31.88 -20.75 101.89
CA LYS A 306 -30.74 -21.22 102.71
C LYS A 306 -29.75 -20.08 103.01
N SER A 307 -29.59 -19.12 102.11
CA SER A 307 -28.60 -18.03 102.21
C SER A 307 -29.14 -16.71 102.79
N ALA A 308 -30.41 -16.62 103.19
CA ALA A 308 -31.12 -15.39 103.57
C ALA A 308 -30.45 -14.48 104.65
N SER A 309 -29.48 -15.01 105.42
CA SER A 309 -28.73 -14.27 106.45
C SER A 309 -27.33 -13.79 106.03
N ALA A 310 -26.90 -14.06 104.79
CA ALA A 310 -25.54 -13.79 104.32
C ALA A 310 -25.54 -12.82 103.13
N MET A 311 -25.60 -11.51 103.38
CA MET A 311 -25.92 -10.54 102.31
C MET A 311 -24.78 -10.18 101.34
N PHE A 312 -23.52 -10.59 101.54
CA PHE A 312 -22.40 -10.12 100.70
C PHE A 312 -21.26 -11.16 100.52
N TYR A 313 -21.25 -11.90 99.40
CA TYR A 313 -20.24 -12.94 99.11
C TYR A 313 -18.80 -12.43 99.16
N GLU A 314 -18.52 -11.26 98.55
CA GLU A 314 -17.17 -10.68 98.56
C GLU A 314 -16.72 -10.27 99.96
N VAL A 315 -17.64 -9.75 100.79
CA VAL A 315 -17.37 -9.38 102.19
C VAL A 315 -17.07 -10.62 103.03
N TRP A 316 -17.79 -11.72 102.82
CA TRP A 316 -17.50 -12.99 103.50
C TRP A 316 -16.16 -13.58 103.07
N ILE A 317 -15.79 -13.52 101.78
CA ILE A 317 -14.47 -13.93 101.30
C ILE A 317 -13.36 -13.07 101.94
N ALA A 318 -13.52 -11.75 101.94
CA ALA A 318 -12.54 -10.85 102.55
C ALA A 318 -12.41 -11.13 104.07
N SER A 319 -13.53 -11.36 104.75
CA SER A 319 -13.56 -11.74 106.17
C SER A 319 -12.84 -13.08 106.40
N SER A 320 -13.06 -14.09 105.55
CA SER A 320 -12.37 -15.38 105.65
C SER A 320 -10.86 -15.22 105.60
N LYS A 321 -10.34 -14.32 104.75
CA LYS A 321 -8.90 -14.10 104.62
C LYS A 321 -8.31 -13.56 105.92
N ILE A 322 -8.96 -12.57 106.53
CA ILE A 322 -8.55 -11.98 107.80
C ILE A 322 -8.47 -13.04 108.90
N PHE A 323 -9.52 -13.85 109.05
CA PHE A 323 -9.58 -14.87 110.10
C PHE A 323 -8.72 -16.12 109.82
N LYS A 324 -8.24 -16.35 108.59
CA LYS A 324 -7.35 -17.47 108.28
C LYS A 324 -5.86 -17.11 108.33
N GLU A 325 -5.48 -15.89 107.98
CA GLU A 325 -4.06 -15.53 107.78
C GLU A 325 -3.41 -14.77 108.95
N ALA A 326 -4.14 -13.96 109.72
CA ALA A 326 -3.53 -13.08 110.74
C ALA A 326 -3.28 -13.79 112.07
N ALA A 327 -2.03 -14.00 112.51
CA ALA A 327 -1.68 -14.83 113.68
C ALA A 327 -2.25 -14.36 115.04
N ASP A 328 -2.37 -13.05 115.29
CA ASP A 328 -2.68 -12.50 116.62
C ASP A 328 -3.95 -11.60 116.64
N ILE A 329 -5.13 -12.17 116.37
CA ILE A 329 -6.41 -11.46 116.55
C ILE A 329 -6.94 -11.73 117.97
N ALA A 330 -6.72 -10.80 118.90
CA ALA A 330 -7.26 -10.88 120.27
C ALA A 330 -8.73 -10.41 120.37
N THR A 331 -9.11 -9.43 119.55
CA THR A 331 -10.45 -8.83 119.48
C THR A 331 -10.99 -8.89 118.05
N CYS A 332 -12.29 -9.08 117.89
CA CYS A 332 -12.94 -9.15 116.58
C CYS A 332 -12.83 -7.80 115.85
N PRO A 333 -12.24 -7.73 114.64
CA PRO A 333 -12.02 -6.46 113.93
C PRO A 333 -13.31 -5.80 113.41
N VAL A 334 -14.48 -6.44 113.54
CA VAL A 334 -15.78 -5.90 113.08
C VAL A 334 -16.58 -5.29 114.22
N CYS A 335 -16.52 -5.88 115.43
CA CYS A 335 -17.36 -5.48 116.57
C CYS A 335 -16.55 -5.25 117.86
N ASP A 336 -15.22 -5.24 117.78
CA ASP A 336 -14.24 -5.08 118.87
C ASP A 336 -14.36 -6.04 120.05
N THR A 337 -15.24 -7.04 119.97
CA THR A 337 -15.46 -8.01 121.04
C THR A 337 -14.26 -8.96 121.17
N PRO A 338 -13.71 -9.19 122.37
CA PRO A 338 -12.67 -10.20 122.59
C PRO A 338 -13.10 -11.55 121.99
N ILE A 339 -12.23 -12.22 121.21
CA ILE A 339 -12.60 -13.40 120.43
C ILE A 339 -13.23 -14.50 121.31
N GLN A 340 -12.75 -14.66 122.55
CA GLN A 340 -13.30 -15.64 123.51
C GLN A 340 -14.74 -15.34 123.93
N GLN A 341 -15.18 -14.09 123.85
CA GLN A 341 -16.54 -13.66 124.23
C GLN A 341 -17.50 -13.61 123.02
N THR A 342 -17.01 -13.89 121.83
CA THR A 342 -17.88 -14.02 120.65
C THR A 342 -18.71 -15.30 120.75
N ALA A 343 -19.86 -15.34 120.07
CA ALA A 343 -20.75 -16.51 120.06
C ALA A 343 -20.09 -17.81 119.55
N ARG A 344 -18.93 -17.72 118.91
CA ARG A 344 -18.18 -18.88 118.40
C ARG A 344 -16.94 -19.20 119.25
N GLY A 345 -16.58 -18.39 120.24
CA GLY A 345 -15.59 -18.68 121.29
C GLY A 345 -14.12 -18.80 120.85
N SER A 346 -13.83 -19.06 119.57
CA SER A 346 -12.47 -19.13 119.03
C SER A 346 -12.40 -18.61 117.60
N ARG A 347 -11.19 -18.22 117.18
CA ARG A 347 -10.91 -17.77 115.83
C ARG A 347 -11.21 -18.86 114.78
N GLU A 348 -10.81 -20.11 115.05
CA GLU A 348 -11.00 -21.25 114.17
C GLU A 348 -12.50 -21.51 113.94
N SER A 349 -13.29 -21.42 115.02
CA SER A 349 -14.74 -21.61 114.96
C SER A 349 -15.45 -20.49 114.19
N ILE A 350 -14.95 -19.26 114.24
CA ILE A 350 -15.41 -18.15 113.39
C ILE A 350 -15.03 -18.42 111.92
N ALA A 351 -13.80 -18.85 111.65
CA ALA A 351 -13.35 -19.17 110.29
C ALA A 351 -14.21 -20.28 109.65
N VAL A 352 -14.52 -21.36 110.39
CA VAL A 352 -15.44 -22.43 109.94
C VAL A 352 -16.85 -21.89 109.67
N HIS A 353 -17.34 -20.99 110.52
CA HIS A 353 -18.65 -20.37 110.31
C HIS A 353 -18.69 -19.51 109.04
N ILE A 354 -17.64 -18.73 108.79
CA ILE A 354 -17.47 -17.94 107.57
C ILE A 354 -17.43 -18.86 106.35
N ASP A 355 -16.65 -19.94 106.38
CA ASP A 355 -16.56 -20.90 105.27
C ASP A 355 -17.92 -21.54 104.95
N ALA A 356 -18.70 -21.90 105.97
CA ALA A 356 -20.04 -22.44 105.77
C ALA A 356 -20.99 -21.42 105.09
N LYS A 357 -20.88 -20.14 105.41
CA LYS A 357 -21.65 -19.07 104.76
C LYS A 357 -21.17 -18.78 103.33
N ILE A 358 -19.86 -18.82 103.08
CA ILE A 358 -19.28 -18.72 101.73
C ILE A 358 -19.77 -19.87 100.85
N ALA A 359 -19.78 -21.11 101.36
CA ALA A 359 -20.25 -22.27 100.63
C ALA A 359 -21.73 -22.15 100.24
N SER A 360 -22.60 -21.74 101.18
CA SER A 360 -24.02 -21.48 100.89
C SER A 360 -24.21 -20.39 99.83
N LEU A 361 -23.47 -19.29 99.91
CA LEU A 361 -23.53 -18.22 98.91
C LEU A 361 -22.98 -18.63 97.53
N LYS A 362 -21.99 -19.51 97.49
CA LYS A 362 -21.48 -20.08 96.23
C LYS A 362 -22.56 -20.93 95.55
N SER A 363 -23.28 -21.77 96.30
CA SER A 363 -24.43 -22.54 95.78
C SER A 363 -25.54 -21.63 95.27
N TYR A 364 -25.88 -20.56 96.01
CA TYR A 364 -26.85 -19.56 95.56
C TYR A 364 -26.45 -18.86 94.26
N ASN A 365 -25.22 -18.32 94.19
CA ASN A 365 -24.71 -17.69 92.97
C ASN A 365 -24.66 -18.68 91.79
N GLY A 366 -24.35 -19.95 92.05
CA GLY A 366 -24.43 -21.02 91.06
C GLY A 366 -25.84 -21.21 90.52
N ALA A 367 -26.85 -21.29 91.39
CA ALA A 367 -28.25 -21.43 91.00
C ALA A 367 -28.77 -20.17 90.27
N LEU A 368 -28.37 -18.97 90.70
CA LEU A 368 -28.73 -17.71 90.05
C LEU A 368 -28.14 -17.61 88.63
N ASN A 369 -26.86 -17.95 88.45
CA ASN A 369 -26.22 -17.98 87.13
C ASN A 369 -26.85 -19.05 86.22
N ALA A 370 -27.21 -20.21 86.78
CA ALA A 370 -27.92 -21.26 86.06
C ALA A 370 -29.31 -20.79 85.61
N LEU A 371 -30.04 -20.06 86.45
CA LEU A 371 -31.33 -19.46 86.10
C LEU A 371 -31.19 -18.40 85.00
N GLN A 372 -30.21 -17.50 85.09
CA GLN A 372 -29.94 -16.51 84.04
C GLN A 372 -29.57 -17.17 82.70
N SER A 373 -28.75 -18.22 82.75
CA SER A 373 -28.38 -19.00 81.57
C SER A 373 -29.59 -19.70 80.95
N ALA A 374 -30.44 -20.32 81.78
CA ALA A 374 -31.67 -20.96 81.34
C ALA A 374 -32.65 -19.96 80.72
N LYS A 375 -32.81 -18.76 81.32
CA LYS A 375 -33.67 -17.69 80.78
C LYS A 375 -33.20 -17.23 79.41
N THR A 376 -31.90 -17.01 79.25
CA THR A 376 -31.29 -16.61 77.98
C THR A 376 -31.48 -17.70 76.91
N ALA A 377 -31.23 -18.96 77.26
CA ALA A 377 -31.43 -20.10 76.37
C ALA A 377 -32.90 -20.25 75.94
N ALA A 378 -33.85 -20.11 76.87
CA ALA A 378 -35.28 -20.20 76.56
C ALA A 378 -35.74 -19.08 75.62
N GLN A 379 -35.28 -17.85 75.81
CA GLN A 379 -35.59 -16.74 74.89
C GLN A 379 -35.00 -16.96 73.49
N GLN A 380 -33.77 -17.49 73.40
CA GLN A 380 -33.17 -17.85 72.12
C GLN A 380 -33.98 -18.95 71.40
N GLN A 381 -34.34 -20.02 72.12
CA GLN A 381 -35.11 -21.12 71.54
C GLN A 381 -36.55 -20.70 71.18
N GLN A 382 -37.16 -19.77 71.94
CA GLN A 382 -38.45 -19.17 71.59
C GLN A 382 -38.37 -18.45 70.22
N GLY A 383 -37.32 -17.66 69.98
CA GLY A 383 -37.11 -16.98 68.69
C GLY A 383 -36.92 -17.95 67.52
N LEU A 384 -36.17 -19.04 67.74
CA LEU A 384 -35.97 -20.09 66.73
C LEU A 384 -37.28 -20.84 66.42
N ALA A 385 -38.07 -21.18 67.45
CA ALA A 385 -39.37 -21.82 67.28
C ALA A 385 -40.34 -20.94 66.47
N ILE A 386 -40.44 -19.64 66.77
CA ILE A 386 -41.29 -18.70 66.02
C ILE A 386 -40.86 -18.64 64.55
N THR A 387 -39.56 -18.56 64.31
CA THR A 387 -39.00 -18.49 62.95
C THR A 387 -39.31 -19.76 62.16
N ALA A 388 -39.10 -20.93 62.78
CA ALA A 388 -39.41 -22.22 62.17
C ALA A 388 -40.90 -22.34 61.80
N VAL A 389 -41.81 -22.04 62.75
CA VAL A 389 -43.26 -22.13 62.52
C VAL A 389 -43.73 -21.14 61.43
N ARG A 390 -43.24 -19.90 61.43
CA ARG A 390 -43.60 -18.92 60.38
C ARG A 390 -43.08 -19.30 58.99
N SER A 391 -41.86 -19.84 58.92
CA SER A 391 -41.31 -20.32 57.65
C SER A 391 -42.11 -21.50 57.09
N LEU A 392 -42.58 -22.37 57.98
CA LEU A 392 -43.44 -23.50 57.64
C LEU A 392 -44.83 -23.07 57.16
N GLN A 393 -45.43 -22.05 57.76
CA GLN A 393 -46.71 -21.48 57.29
C GLN A 393 -46.65 -21.04 55.82
N VAL A 394 -45.55 -20.40 55.41
CA VAL A 394 -45.35 -19.95 54.03
C VAL A 394 -45.25 -21.16 53.08
N ALA A 395 -44.44 -22.16 53.46
CA ALA A 395 -44.27 -23.37 52.66
C ALA A 395 -45.58 -24.17 52.51
N LEU A 396 -46.39 -24.27 53.58
CA LEU A 396 -47.69 -24.95 53.54
C LEU A 396 -48.65 -24.28 52.54
N ARG A 397 -48.72 -22.95 52.53
CA ARG A 397 -49.57 -22.20 51.57
C ARG A 397 -49.11 -22.39 50.13
N ALA A 398 -47.80 -22.41 49.89
CA ALA A 398 -47.24 -22.57 48.54
C ALA A 398 -47.58 -23.94 47.91
N VAL A 399 -47.73 -24.98 48.73
CA VAL A 399 -48.02 -26.35 48.29
C VAL A 399 -49.52 -26.68 48.34
N GLY A 400 -50.38 -25.72 48.72
CA GLY A 400 -51.83 -25.89 48.75
C GLY A 400 -52.42 -26.39 50.07
N PHE A 401 -51.62 -26.49 51.14
CA PHE A 401 -52.07 -26.82 52.50
C PHE A 401 -52.49 -25.56 53.30
N ALA A 402 -53.37 -24.74 52.71
CA ALA A 402 -53.78 -23.46 53.31
C ALA A 402 -54.46 -23.62 54.67
N LEU A 403 -55.31 -24.65 54.83
CA LEU A 403 -55.99 -24.96 56.09
C LEU A 403 -55.01 -25.38 57.19
N ASP A 404 -53.97 -26.15 56.84
CA ASP A 404 -52.95 -26.55 57.81
C ASP A 404 -52.11 -25.33 58.26
N ALA A 405 -51.84 -24.40 57.34
CA ALA A 405 -51.14 -23.15 57.65
C ALA A 405 -51.95 -22.24 58.59
N GLU A 406 -53.27 -22.17 58.43
CA GLU A 406 -54.18 -21.46 59.34
C GLU A 406 -54.24 -22.14 60.72
N ALA A 407 -54.30 -23.48 60.75
CA ALA A 407 -54.40 -24.24 62.00
C ALA A 407 -53.18 -24.09 62.92
N ILE A 408 -51.98 -23.86 62.37
CA ILE A 408 -50.76 -23.63 63.17
C ILE A 408 -50.55 -22.17 63.60
N ASP A 409 -51.36 -21.23 63.09
CA ASP A 409 -51.21 -19.80 63.39
C ASP A 409 -51.51 -19.47 64.86
N ALA A 410 -52.54 -20.10 65.42
CA ALA A 410 -52.85 -20.00 66.84
C ALA A 410 -51.68 -20.47 67.73
N TYR A 411 -50.97 -21.52 67.31
CA TYR A 411 -49.80 -22.02 68.04
C TYR A 411 -48.60 -21.06 67.94
N ALA A 412 -48.35 -20.47 66.76
CA ALA A 412 -47.32 -19.46 66.59
C ALA A 412 -47.56 -18.24 67.49
N GLY A 413 -48.82 -17.78 67.58
CA GLY A 413 -49.23 -16.71 68.48
C GLY A 413 -49.02 -17.06 69.96
N ALA A 414 -49.36 -18.29 70.36
CA ALA A 414 -49.16 -18.77 71.72
C ALA A 414 -47.66 -18.77 72.12
N VAL A 415 -46.78 -19.30 71.27
CA VAL A 415 -45.32 -19.30 71.49
C VAL A 415 -44.78 -17.88 71.56
N GLN A 416 -45.26 -16.96 70.71
CA GLN A 416 -44.84 -15.56 70.72
C GLN A 416 -45.26 -14.81 72.00
N SER A 417 -46.43 -15.13 72.55
CA SER A 417 -46.96 -14.48 73.76
C SER A 417 -46.46 -15.08 75.08
N TRP A 418 -45.77 -16.22 75.03
CA TRP A 418 -45.22 -16.92 76.20
C TRP A 418 -44.20 -16.05 76.95
N LYS A 419 -44.25 -16.09 78.29
CA LYS A 419 -43.34 -15.37 79.18
C LYS A 419 -42.49 -16.35 79.99
N LEU A 420 -41.31 -15.89 80.39
CA LEU A 420 -40.41 -16.65 81.26
C LEU A 420 -41.12 -17.14 82.53
N GLU A 421 -40.72 -18.33 82.99
CA GLU A 421 -41.25 -19.01 84.18
C GLU A 421 -42.72 -19.48 84.06
N GLN A 422 -43.33 -19.39 82.88
CA GLN A 422 -44.62 -20.03 82.58
C GLN A 422 -44.42 -21.39 81.91
N GLU A 423 -45.39 -22.30 82.06
CA GLU A 423 -45.42 -23.53 81.27
C GLU A 423 -45.49 -23.22 79.76
N PRO A 424 -44.74 -23.95 78.92
CA PRO A 424 -44.78 -23.72 77.48
C PRO A 424 -46.13 -24.14 76.89
N PRO A 425 -46.62 -23.47 75.82
CA PRO A 425 -47.87 -23.82 75.15
C PRO A 425 -47.98 -25.30 74.75
N ASP A 426 -49.19 -25.86 74.83
CA ASP A 426 -49.42 -27.24 74.37
C ASP A 426 -49.20 -27.36 72.85
N SER A 427 -48.50 -28.41 72.45
CA SER A 427 -48.10 -28.65 71.05
C SER A 427 -48.68 -29.94 70.48
N ILE A 428 -49.59 -30.61 71.19
CA ILE A 428 -50.17 -31.90 70.75
C ILE A 428 -50.83 -31.74 69.37
N SER A 429 -51.67 -30.72 69.22
CA SER A 429 -52.38 -30.44 67.96
C SER A 429 -51.43 -30.10 66.81
N PHE A 430 -50.38 -29.31 67.09
CA PHE A 430 -49.35 -28.97 66.10
C PHE A 430 -48.62 -30.23 65.61
N LYS A 431 -48.14 -31.06 66.54
CA LYS A 431 -47.40 -32.30 66.24
C LYS A 431 -48.22 -33.26 65.39
N GLY A 432 -49.47 -33.49 65.78
CA GLY A 432 -50.38 -34.40 65.06
C GLY A 432 -50.67 -33.92 63.64
N LEU A 433 -50.86 -32.61 63.44
CA LEU A 433 -51.08 -32.03 62.12
C LEU A 433 -49.83 -32.18 61.23
N MET A 434 -48.65 -31.80 61.73
CA MET A 434 -47.40 -31.85 60.95
C MET A 434 -47.00 -33.27 60.56
N ALA A 435 -47.20 -34.26 61.44
CA ALA A 435 -46.95 -35.66 61.12
C ALA A 435 -47.85 -36.14 59.96
N LYS A 436 -49.13 -35.76 59.97
CA LYS A 436 -50.09 -36.10 58.90
C LYS A 436 -49.74 -35.39 57.59
N THR A 437 -49.43 -34.10 57.63
CA THR A 437 -49.06 -33.34 56.44
C THR A 437 -47.77 -33.88 55.81
N LEU A 438 -46.77 -34.24 56.61
CA LEU A 438 -45.52 -34.85 56.13
C LEU A 438 -45.77 -36.19 55.43
N GLU A 439 -46.65 -37.03 55.96
CA GLU A 439 -47.02 -38.32 55.34
C GLU A 439 -47.65 -38.11 53.95
N LEU A 440 -48.54 -37.12 53.81
CA LEU A 440 -49.15 -36.76 52.52
C LEU A 440 -48.10 -36.24 51.52
N VAL A 441 -47.19 -35.37 51.96
CA VAL A 441 -46.11 -34.82 51.13
C VAL A 441 -45.16 -35.91 50.64
N VAL A 442 -44.76 -36.84 51.51
CA VAL A 442 -43.87 -37.96 51.15
C VAL A 442 -44.56 -38.89 50.15
N LYS A 443 -45.84 -39.18 50.33
CA LYS A 443 -46.61 -40.02 49.40
C LYS A 443 -46.73 -39.38 48.02
N GLU A 444 -46.97 -38.07 47.96
CA GLU A 444 -47.05 -37.34 46.69
C GLU A 444 -45.69 -37.25 45.99
N ARG A 445 -44.60 -37.06 46.76
CA ARG A 445 -43.23 -37.10 46.23
C ARG A 445 -42.93 -38.43 45.53
N GLN A 446 -43.20 -39.55 46.19
CA GLN A 446 -42.98 -40.90 45.63
C GLN A 446 -43.82 -41.15 44.38
N ARG A 447 -45.04 -40.58 44.31
CA ARG A 447 -45.90 -40.68 43.13
C ARG A 447 -45.27 -40.00 41.91
N ILE A 448 -44.72 -38.79 42.09
CA ILE A 448 -44.07 -38.01 41.01
C ILE A 448 -42.76 -38.68 40.59
N GLU A 449 -41.91 -39.10 41.55
CA GLU A 449 -40.64 -39.78 41.27
C GLU A 449 -40.82 -41.06 40.43
N LYS A 450 -41.86 -41.84 40.70
CA LYS A 450 -42.16 -43.08 39.97
C LYS A 450 -42.71 -42.83 38.55
N GLN A 451 -43.37 -41.70 38.31
CA GLN A 451 -43.96 -41.37 37.01
C GLN A 451 -43.00 -40.63 36.07
N GLN A 452 -42.06 -39.83 36.59
CA GLN A 452 -41.24 -38.93 35.76
C GLN A 452 -39.72 -39.14 35.90
N GLY A 453 -39.21 -39.62 37.05
CA GLY A 453 -37.76 -39.67 37.29
C GLY A 453 -37.07 -38.30 37.09
N GLU A 454 -35.84 -38.27 36.55
CA GLU A 454 -35.13 -37.03 36.18
C GLU A 454 -35.58 -36.42 34.83
N ASN A 455 -36.44 -37.11 34.08
CA ASN A 455 -36.88 -36.72 32.75
C ASN A 455 -38.16 -35.89 32.86
N THR A 456 -38.11 -34.64 32.41
CA THR A 456 -39.26 -33.72 32.42
C THR A 456 -39.65 -33.34 31.00
N TYR A 457 -40.93 -33.01 30.76
CA TYR A 457 -41.34 -32.47 29.46
C TYR A 457 -40.64 -31.14 29.19
N GLY A 458 -40.25 -30.39 30.23
CA GLY A 458 -39.40 -29.20 30.12
C GLY A 458 -38.04 -29.49 29.49
N LYS A 459 -37.30 -30.50 29.98
CA LYS A 459 -36.01 -30.92 29.42
C LYS A 459 -36.16 -31.52 28.02
N CYS A 460 -37.17 -32.36 27.82
CA CYS A 460 -37.48 -32.98 26.53
C CYS A 460 -37.75 -31.91 25.46
N LEU A 461 -38.63 -30.94 25.77
CA LEU A 461 -38.95 -29.85 24.87
C LEU A 461 -37.74 -28.96 24.58
N ALA A 462 -36.95 -28.59 25.60
CA ALA A 462 -35.73 -27.79 25.43
C ALA A 462 -34.74 -28.47 24.47
N LYS A 463 -34.52 -29.78 24.62
CA LYS A 463 -33.65 -30.56 23.74
C LYS A 463 -34.20 -30.64 22.31
N LEU A 464 -35.52 -30.81 22.17
CA LEU A 464 -36.18 -30.80 20.86
C LEU A 464 -36.04 -29.46 20.14
N TYR A 465 -36.13 -28.35 20.88
CA TYR A 465 -35.88 -27.01 20.35
C TYR A 465 -34.47 -26.85 19.79
N GLU A 466 -33.44 -27.33 20.51
CA GLU A 466 -32.05 -27.31 20.05
C GLU A 466 -31.89 -28.09 18.73
N LEU A 467 -32.48 -29.27 18.62
CA LEU A 467 -32.43 -30.09 17.41
C LEU A 467 -33.16 -29.45 16.22
N ILE A 468 -34.35 -28.88 16.44
CA ILE A 468 -35.10 -28.18 15.38
C ILE A 468 -34.31 -26.96 14.88
N LYS A 469 -33.66 -26.22 15.78
CA LYS A 469 -32.79 -25.10 15.42
C LYS A 469 -31.62 -25.58 14.57
N LEU A 470 -30.89 -26.60 15.03
CA LEU A 470 -29.76 -27.15 14.29
C LEU A 470 -30.16 -27.67 12.90
N LYS A 471 -31.32 -28.35 12.77
CA LYS A 471 -31.87 -28.75 11.47
C LYS A 471 -32.07 -27.56 10.54
N THR A 472 -32.68 -26.49 11.06
CA THR A 472 -32.95 -25.26 10.29
C THR A 472 -31.65 -24.64 9.78
N ASP A 473 -30.63 -24.57 10.65
CA ASP A 473 -29.31 -24.03 10.31
C ASP A 473 -28.62 -24.89 9.23
N ILE A 474 -28.67 -26.23 9.36
CA ILE A 474 -28.14 -27.18 8.36
C ILE A 474 -28.86 -27.04 7.00
N ASP A 475 -30.19 -26.95 6.99
CA ASP A 475 -30.96 -26.81 5.75
C ASP A 475 -30.70 -25.48 5.05
N GLN A 476 -30.55 -24.39 5.81
CA GLN A 476 -30.18 -23.09 5.28
C GLN A 476 -28.75 -23.08 4.73
N HIS A 477 -27.83 -23.76 5.41
CA HIS A 477 -26.45 -23.92 4.95
C HIS A 477 -26.35 -24.72 3.66
N LYS A 478 -27.06 -25.86 3.55
CA LYS A 478 -27.15 -26.64 2.29
C LYS A 478 -27.60 -25.79 1.11
N LYS A 479 -28.67 -25.01 1.28
CA LYS A 479 -29.17 -24.06 0.26
C LYS A 479 -28.13 -22.99 -0.10
N THR A 480 -27.32 -22.57 0.87
CA THR A 480 -26.26 -21.59 0.65
C THR A 480 -25.12 -22.19 -0.17
N ILE A 481 -24.69 -23.42 0.14
CA ILE A 481 -23.71 -24.16 -0.66
C ILE A 481 -24.20 -24.35 -2.10
N GLU A 482 -25.44 -24.80 -2.31
CA GLU A 482 -26.02 -24.98 -3.65
C GLU A 482 -25.97 -23.68 -4.46
N LYS A 483 -26.36 -22.54 -3.85
CA LYS A 483 -26.27 -21.22 -4.49
C LYS A 483 -24.83 -20.82 -4.79
N MET A 484 -23.90 -21.02 -3.85
CA MET A 484 -22.49 -20.73 -4.05
C MET A 484 -21.88 -21.57 -5.18
N GLN A 485 -22.27 -22.84 -5.32
CA GLN A 485 -21.86 -23.69 -6.43
C GLN A 485 -22.35 -23.17 -7.79
N VAL A 486 -23.61 -22.72 -7.86
CA VAL A 486 -24.17 -22.09 -9.06
C VAL A 486 -23.39 -20.82 -9.41
N ILE A 487 -23.15 -19.94 -8.44
CA ILE A 487 -22.37 -18.70 -8.63
C ILE A 487 -20.95 -19.03 -9.08
N LEU A 488 -20.29 -20.02 -8.46
CA LEU A 488 -18.94 -20.44 -8.82
C LEU A 488 -18.87 -20.93 -10.28
N LYS A 489 -19.87 -21.69 -10.73
CA LYS A 489 -19.98 -22.13 -12.12
C LYS A 489 -20.16 -20.95 -13.07
N SER A 490 -21.07 -20.03 -12.77
CA SER A 490 -21.29 -18.81 -13.57
C SER A 490 -20.05 -17.93 -13.62
N LEU A 491 -19.37 -17.74 -12.49
CA LEU A 491 -18.15 -16.96 -12.40
C LEU A 491 -17.00 -17.59 -13.20
N THR A 492 -16.90 -18.92 -13.21
CA THR A 492 -15.90 -19.64 -14.02
C THR A 492 -16.13 -19.42 -15.52
N ILE A 493 -17.38 -19.45 -15.98
CA ILE A 493 -17.74 -19.16 -17.37
C ILE A 493 -17.39 -17.71 -17.71
N LEU A 494 -17.80 -16.77 -16.85
CA LEU A 494 -17.56 -15.34 -17.02
C LEU A 494 -16.07 -15.00 -17.08
N GLU A 495 -15.27 -15.52 -16.12
CA GLU A 495 -13.81 -15.38 -16.13
C GLU A 495 -13.22 -15.89 -17.44
N THR A 496 -13.62 -17.09 -17.88
CA THR A 496 -13.10 -17.69 -19.12
C THR A 496 -13.38 -16.81 -20.34
N GLU A 497 -14.62 -16.34 -20.48
CA GLU A 497 -15.03 -15.50 -21.62
C GLU A 497 -14.37 -14.13 -21.61
N ILE A 498 -14.39 -13.43 -20.47
CA ILE A 498 -13.78 -12.10 -20.33
C ILE A 498 -12.27 -12.18 -20.55
N CYS A 499 -11.59 -13.12 -19.90
CA CYS A 499 -10.14 -13.28 -20.06
C CYS A 499 -9.78 -13.65 -21.50
N SER A 500 -10.58 -14.46 -22.20
CA SER A 500 -10.39 -14.75 -23.63
C SER A 500 -10.49 -13.48 -24.48
N LYS A 501 -11.50 -12.63 -24.26
CA LYS A 501 -11.68 -11.37 -25.00
C LYS A 501 -10.55 -10.37 -24.72
N ILE A 502 -10.15 -10.22 -23.46
CA ILE A 502 -9.05 -9.34 -23.06
C ILE A 502 -7.75 -9.81 -23.71
N ARG A 503 -7.44 -11.11 -23.65
CA ARG A 503 -6.23 -11.68 -24.26
C ARG A 503 -6.24 -11.53 -25.78
N GLY A 504 -7.37 -11.75 -26.44
CA GLY A 504 -7.50 -11.52 -27.89
C GLY A 504 -7.23 -10.06 -28.27
N HIS A 505 -7.70 -9.10 -27.45
CA HIS A 505 -7.42 -7.68 -27.67
C HIS A 505 -5.94 -7.34 -27.46
N ILE A 506 -5.34 -7.83 -26.37
CA ILE A 506 -3.90 -7.65 -26.08
C ILE A 506 -3.05 -8.24 -27.21
N GLN A 507 -3.40 -9.42 -27.71
CA GLN A 507 -2.70 -10.07 -28.81
C GLN A 507 -2.73 -9.22 -30.08
N ASN A 508 -3.89 -8.71 -30.49
CA ASN A 508 -4.01 -7.83 -31.67
C ASN A 508 -3.15 -6.56 -31.54
N VAL A 509 -3.09 -6.00 -30.34
CA VAL A 509 -2.27 -4.83 -30.03
C VAL A 509 -0.77 -5.15 -30.14
N ILE A 510 -0.35 -6.28 -29.56
CA ILE A 510 1.02 -6.77 -29.65
C ILE A 510 1.40 -7.08 -31.10
N ASP A 511 0.51 -7.68 -31.89
CA ASP A 511 0.74 -7.96 -33.30
C ASP A 511 0.91 -6.68 -34.13
N THR A 512 0.09 -5.67 -33.88
CA THR A 512 0.24 -4.35 -34.51
C THR A 512 1.58 -3.71 -34.17
N LEU A 513 2.03 -3.85 -32.92
CA LEU A 513 3.36 -3.39 -32.51
C LEU A 513 4.45 -4.20 -33.21
N LYS A 514 4.37 -5.53 -33.18
CA LYS A 514 5.33 -6.46 -33.79
C LYS A 514 5.56 -6.16 -35.27
N ASP A 515 4.50 -5.88 -36.03
CA ASP A 515 4.61 -5.56 -37.44
C ASP A 515 5.38 -4.26 -37.68
N LYS A 516 5.11 -3.22 -36.88
CA LYS A 516 5.84 -1.94 -36.92
C LYS A 516 7.30 -2.11 -36.49
N VAL A 517 7.56 -2.92 -35.45
CA VAL A 517 8.93 -3.21 -34.99
C VAL A 517 9.72 -3.87 -36.11
N ASN A 518 9.16 -4.90 -36.75
CA ASN A 518 9.81 -5.58 -37.86
C ASN A 518 10.02 -4.64 -39.07
N ALA A 519 9.06 -3.78 -39.38
CA ALA A 519 9.21 -2.80 -40.47
C ALA A 519 10.39 -1.83 -40.21
N LEU A 520 10.47 -1.27 -39.01
CA LEU A 520 11.57 -0.37 -38.64
C LEU A 520 12.91 -1.09 -38.52
N TYR A 521 12.92 -2.30 -37.95
CA TYR A 521 14.13 -3.10 -37.79
C TYR A 521 14.71 -3.49 -39.15
N ARG A 522 13.87 -3.93 -40.10
CA ARG A 522 14.27 -4.20 -41.49
C ARG A 522 14.77 -2.95 -42.20
N ALA A 523 14.14 -1.79 -42.00
CA ALA A 523 14.58 -0.54 -42.64
C ALA A 523 16.01 -0.12 -42.26
N VAL A 524 16.57 -0.63 -41.16
CA VAL A 524 17.94 -0.36 -40.73
C VAL A 524 18.96 -1.39 -41.28
N HIS A 525 18.50 -2.57 -41.71
CA HIS A 525 19.35 -3.64 -42.25
C HIS A 525 19.18 -3.69 -43.78
N ALA A 526 20.25 -3.41 -44.53
CA ALA A 526 20.17 -3.12 -45.96
C ALA A 526 19.69 -4.27 -46.87
N ASP A 527 19.75 -5.52 -46.41
CA ASP A 527 19.25 -6.70 -47.11
C ASP A 527 18.05 -7.31 -46.36
N GLU A 528 16.87 -7.28 -46.98
CA GLU A 528 15.64 -7.85 -46.42
C GLU A 528 15.75 -9.35 -46.15
N SER A 529 16.67 -10.05 -46.83
CA SER A 529 16.89 -11.49 -46.65
C SER A 529 17.73 -11.85 -45.42
N GLU A 530 18.43 -10.88 -44.82
CA GLU A 530 19.34 -11.09 -43.69
C GLU A 530 18.77 -10.60 -42.34
N ALA A 531 17.71 -9.81 -42.33
CA ALA A 531 17.13 -9.28 -41.10
C ALA A 531 16.28 -10.35 -40.38
N PRO A 532 16.69 -10.84 -39.19
CA PRO A 532 15.94 -11.86 -38.47
C PRO A 532 14.58 -11.31 -38.01
N THR A 533 13.55 -12.17 -38.05
CA THR A 533 12.19 -11.77 -37.70
C THR A 533 12.03 -11.68 -36.18
N ILE A 534 11.58 -10.52 -35.71
CA ILE A 534 11.32 -10.28 -34.29
C ILE A 534 9.93 -10.79 -33.93
N ARG A 535 9.86 -11.55 -32.83
CA ARG A 535 8.65 -12.13 -32.27
C ARG A 535 8.33 -11.50 -30.92
N LEU A 536 7.06 -11.21 -30.70
CA LEU A 536 6.50 -10.76 -29.43
C LEU A 536 5.42 -11.77 -29.04
N ASP A 537 5.83 -12.83 -28.36
CA ASP A 537 4.99 -14.00 -28.10
C ASP A 537 4.37 -13.91 -26.70
N LEU A 538 3.03 -13.80 -26.65
CA LEU A 538 2.28 -13.78 -25.40
C LEU A 538 2.07 -15.22 -24.90
N SER A 539 2.66 -15.56 -23.75
CA SER A 539 2.42 -16.85 -23.11
C SER A 539 1.15 -16.80 -22.26
N ILE A 540 0.22 -17.71 -22.57
CA ILE A 540 -1.13 -17.78 -21.98
C ILE A 540 -1.28 -18.96 -21.01
N GLU A 541 -0.33 -19.91 -21.01
CA GLU A 541 -0.38 -21.14 -20.21
C GLU A 541 0.03 -20.93 -18.74
N THR A 542 0.66 -19.79 -18.43
CA THR A 542 1.21 -19.49 -17.12
C THR A 542 0.18 -18.82 -16.20
N LYS A 543 0.33 -18.98 -14.88
CA LYS A 543 -0.49 -18.29 -13.88
C LYS A 543 -0.37 -16.75 -13.97
N GLN A 544 0.64 -16.22 -14.62
CA GLN A 544 0.81 -14.79 -14.89
C GLN A 544 1.08 -14.61 -16.38
N PRO A 545 0.52 -13.57 -17.02
CA PRO A 545 0.82 -13.28 -18.42
C PRO A 545 2.30 -12.92 -18.58
N GLN A 546 2.92 -13.45 -19.62
CA GLN A 546 4.33 -13.21 -19.94
C GLN A 546 4.47 -12.84 -21.41
N LEU A 547 5.30 -11.85 -21.71
CA LEU A 547 5.62 -11.44 -23.07
C LEU A 547 7.07 -11.78 -23.38
N ASN A 548 7.25 -12.78 -24.23
CA ASN A 548 8.57 -13.21 -24.67
C ASN A 548 8.99 -12.41 -25.89
N LEU A 549 10.11 -11.69 -25.76
CA LEU A 549 10.80 -11.08 -26.89
C LEU A 549 11.74 -12.13 -27.48
N LEU A 550 11.38 -12.67 -28.62
CA LEU A 550 12.10 -13.73 -29.32
C LEU A 550 12.50 -13.27 -30.73
N THR A 551 13.36 -14.04 -31.37
CA THR A 551 13.75 -13.82 -32.75
C THR A 551 13.90 -15.14 -33.49
N ASP A 552 13.53 -15.13 -34.77
CA ASP A 552 13.85 -16.18 -35.71
C ASP A 552 15.19 -15.84 -36.37
N PHE A 553 16.28 -16.22 -35.70
CA PHE A 553 17.65 -15.83 -36.10
C PHE A 553 18.09 -16.51 -37.40
N ALA A 554 17.76 -17.79 -37.56
CA ALA A 554 18.00 -18.55 -38.78
C ALA A 554 16.91 -19.62 -38.96
N SER A 555 16.81 -20.22 -40.15
CA SER A 555 15.87 -21.31 -40.42
C SER A 555 16.03 -22.50 -39.45
N SER A 556 17.25 -22.76 -38.98
CA SER A 556 17.58 -23.80 -38.00
C SER A 556 17.48 -23.35 -36.54
N ARG A 557 17.25 -22.06 -36.28
CA ARG A 557 17.26 -21.44 -34.94
C ARG A 557 16.13 -20.39 -34.85
N GLN A 558 14.92 -20.88 -34.66
CA GLN A 558 13.71 -20.07 -34.46
C GLN A 558 13.36 -19.92 -32.97
N GLY A 559 12.67 -18.83 -32.62
CA GLY A 559 12.18 -18.59 -31.26
C GLY A 559 13.27 -18.46 -30.19
N VAL A 560 14.44 -17.91 -30.53
CA VAL A 560 15.55 -17.73 -29.58
C VAL A 560 15.54 -16.33 -28.95
N VAL A 561 16.18 -16.17 -27.79
CA VAL A 561 16.29 -14.87 -27.12
C VAL A 561 17.32 -13.99 -27.86
N PRO A 562 16.97 -12.76 -28.29
CA PRO A 562 17.86 -11.92 -29.10
C PRO A 562 19.21 -11.64 -28.46
N SER A 563 19.27 -11.38 -27.15
CA SER A 563 20.52 -11.03 -26.45
C SER A 563 21.60 -12.12 -26.47
N GLY A 564 21.22 -13.39 -26.73
CA GLY A 564 22.17 -14.50 -26.86
C GLY A 564 22.70 -14.72 -28.29
N TYR A 565 22.11 -14.07 -29.29
CA TYR A 565 22.37 -14.33 -30.72
C TYR A 565 22.74 -13.07 -31.51
N PHE A 566 22.26 -11.90 -31.09
CA PHE A 566 22.49 -10.63 -31.76
C PHE A 566 23.81 -9.99 -31.32
N SER A 567 24.44 -9.27 -32.24
CA SER A 567 25.54 -8.36 -31.91
C SER A 567 25.04 -7.14 -31.11
N ASP A 568 25.97 -6.41 -30.51
CA ASP A 568 25.65 -5.16 -29.78
C ASP A 568 24.89 -4.15 -30.65
N SER A 569 25.25 -4.00 -31.93
CA SER A 569 24.56 -3.10 -32.85
C SER A 569 23.14 -3.58 -33.17
N GLN A 570 22.93 -4.89 -33.34
CA GLN A 570 21.62 -5.48 -33.59
C GLN A 570 20.69 -5.34 -32.38
N VAL A 571 21.19 -5.60 -31.16
CA VAL A 571 20.42 -5.38 -29.93
C VAL A 571 20.01 -3.91 -29.79
N HIS A 572 20.94 -2.99 -30.06
CA HIS A 572 20.67 -1.55 -30.00
C HIS A 572 19.63 -1.12 -31.04
N THR A 573 19.72 -1.62 -32.28
CA THR A 573 18.73 -1.36 -33.34
C THR A 573 17.36 -1.94 -33.03
N LEU A 574 17.31 -3.14 -32.45
CA LEU A 574 16.05 -3.76 -32.00
C LEU A 574 15.38 -2.89 -30.94
N ALA A 575 16.14 -2.46 -29.94
CA ALA A 575 15.63 -1.62 -28.88
C ALA A 575 15.14 -0.25 -29.39
N LEU A 576 15.89 0.38 -30.30
CA LEU A 576 15.47 1.62 -30.96
C LEU A 576 14.18 1.42 -31.77
N SER A 577 14.14 0.38 -32.60
CA SER A 577 12.98 0.04 -33.44
C SER A 577 11.74 -0.19 -32.60
N LEU A 578 11.89 -0.85 -31.44
CA LEU A 578 10.78 -1.11 -30.53
C LEU A 578 10.20 0.17 -29.93
N ARG A 579 11.05 1.06 -29.42
CA ARG A 579 10.61 2.36 -28.87
C ARG A 579 9.97 3.25 -29.93
N LEU A 580 10.57 3.32 -31.11
CA LEU A 580 10.07 4.11 -32.23
C LEU A 580 8.74 3.55 -32.77
N ALA A 581 8.60 2.23 -32.90
CA ALA A 581 7.34 1.60 -33.32
C ALA A 581 6.19 1.91 -32.35
N ALA A 582 6.47 1.85 -31.04
CA ALA A 582 5.50 2.20 -30.01
C ALA A 582 5.08 3.68 -30.10
N MET A 583 6.02 4.60 -30.36
CA MET A 583 5.70 6.02 -30.57
C MET A 583 4.80 6.25 -31.78
N ILE A 584 5.10 5.62 -32.91
CA ILE A 584 4.26 5.70 -34.13
C ILE A 584 2.83 5.20 -33.84
N ALA A 585 2.70 4.14 -33.04
CA ALA A 585 1.40 3.57 -32.71
C ALA A 585 0.58 4.42 -31.71
N LEU A 586 1.25 5.13 -30.79
CA LEU A 586 0.59 5.63 -29.57
C LEU A 586 0.65 7.15 -29.37
N ASN A 587 1.67 7.84 -29.88
CA ASN A 587 1.89 9.26 -29.63
C ASN A 587 1.33 10.18 -30.73
N THR A 588 0.17 9.84 -31.29
CA THR A 588 -0.44 10.58 -32.41
C THR A 588 -0.88 12.01 -32.06
N ASN A 589 -1.23 12.28 -30.81
CA ASN A 589 -1.60 13.64 -30.34
C ASN A 589 -0.37 14.52 -30.04
N VAL A 590 0.78 13.89 -29.75
CA VAL A 590 2.03 14.57 -29.41
C VAL A 590 3.13 13.95 -30.28
N PRO A 591 3.16 14.26 -31.58
CA PRO A 591 4.09 13.66 -32.54
C PRO A 591 5.49 14.27 -32.37
N ILE A 592 6.07 14.16 -31.17
CA ILE A 592 7.39 14.65 -30.81
C ILE A 592 8.26 13.43 -30.47
N VAL A 593 9.52 13.44 -30.90
CA VAL A 593 10.53 12.45 -30.51
C VAL A 593 11.84 13.17 -30.18
N ILE A 594 12.44 12.85 -29.04
CA ILE A 594 13.71 13.41 -28.61
C ILE A 594 14.73 12.27 -28.47
N LEU A 595 15.82 12.33 -29.22
CA LEU A 595 16.86 11.31 -29.30
C LEU A 595 18.19 11.88 -28.78
N ASP A 596 18.69 11.37 -27.66
CA ASP A 596 20.03 11.73 -27.13
C ASP A 596 21.00 10.58 -27.33
N ASP A 597 21.90 10.75 -28.28
CA ASP A 597 23.04 9.86 -28.52
C ASP A 597 22.64 8.39 -28.74
N VAL A 598 21.56 8.17 -29.49
CA VAL A 598 21.00 6.83 -29.79
C VAL A 598 21.78 6.07 -30.86
N VAL A 599 22.82 6.67 -31.42
CA VAL A 599 23.71 6.04 -32.40
C VAL A 599 25.08 5.95 -31.76
N THR A 600 25.40 4.79 -31.18
CA THR A 600 26.70 4.50 -30.57
C THR A 600 27.29 3.24 -31.20
N SER A 601 28.49 3.34 -31.76
CA SER A 601 29.25 2.19 -32.30
C SER A 601 28.60 1.47 -33.49
N TYR A 602 27.82 2.18 -34.31
CA TYR A 602 27.31 1.67 -35.59
C TYR A 602 28.34 1.78 -36.71
N ASP A 603 28.33 0.88 -37.69
CA ASP A 603 29.10 1.07 -38.92
C ASP A 603 28.48 2.19 -39.80
N ALA A 604 29.12 2.49 -40.93
CA ALA A 604 28.67 3.55 -41.82
C ALA A 604 27.31 3.25 -42.48
N GLU A 605 27.01 1.98 -42.72
CA GLU A 605 25.79 1.52 -43.39
C GLU A 605 24.57 1.67 -42.49
N HIS A 606 24.66 1.20 -41.24
CA HIS A 606 23.60 1.35 -40.25
C HIS A 606 23.29 2.82 -39.95
N ARG A 607 24.32 3.70 -39.87
CA ARG A 607 24.11 5.15 -39.66
C ARG A 607 23.28 5.76 -40.78
N LYS A 608 23.57 5.40 -42.02
CA LYS A 608 22.83 5.86 -43.20
C LYS A 608 21.40 5.33 -43.20
N ALA A 609 21.23 4.04 -42.91
CA ALA A 609 19.93 3.40 -42.85
C ALA A 609 19.01 4.00 -41.77
N ILE A 610 19.56 4.33 -40.59
CA ILE A 610 18.82 5.04 -39.54
C ILE A 610 18.36 6.43 -40.02
N ALA A 611 19.21 7.18 -40.72
CA ALA A 611 18.82 8.49 -41.27
C ALA A 611 17.70 8.35 -42.32
N ALA A 612 17.76 7.33 -43.18
CA ALA A 612 16.71 7.02 -44.15
C ALA A 612 15.39 6.57 -43.49
N MET A 613 15.47 5.76 -42.44
CA MET A 613 14.32 5.33 -41.63
C MET A 613 13.63 6.53 -40.99
N LEU A 614 14.38 7.47 -40.39
CA LEU A 614 13.82 8.71 -39.83
C LEU A 614 13.12 9.56 -40.90
N SER A 615 13.72 9.67 -42.09
CA SER A 615 13.13 10.41 -43.21
C SER A 615 11.80 9.80 -43.67
N THR A 616 11.72 8.46 -43.67
CA THR A 616 10.56 7.72 -44.19
C THR A 616 9.42 7.61 -43.18
N TYR A 617 9.72 7.22 -41.95
CA TYR A 617 8.71 6.86 -40.94
C TYR A 617 8.38 7.99 -39.95
N PHE A 618 9.22 9.03 -39.88
CA PHE A 618 9.07 10.14 -38.93
C PHE A 618 8.89 11.50 -39.61
N ALA A 619 8.44 11.52 -40.88
CA ALA A 619 8.16 12.76 -41.61
C ALA A 619 7.07 13.63 -40.95
N ASP A 620 6.06 13.00 -40.34
CA ASP A 620 4.97 13.67 -39.62
C ASP A 620 5.29 13.95 -38.14
N PHE A 621 6.48 13.56 -37.68
CA PHE A 621 6.94 13.79 -36.31
C PHE A 621 7.94 14.95 -36.26
N GLN A 622 7.84 15.75 -35.21
CA GLN A 622 8.87 16.70 -34.83
C GLN A 622 9.97 15.96 -34.05
N VAL A 623 11.17 15.88 -34.63
CA VAL A 623 12.28 15.14 -34.06
C VAL A 623 13.36 16.12 -33.57
N ILE A 624 13.79 15.95 -32.32
CA ILE A 624 14.96 16.63 -31.75
C ILE A 624 16.03 15.57 -31.53
N LEU A 625 17.13 15.64 -32.27
CA LEU A 625 18.20 14.64 -32.23
C LEU A 625 19.51 15.31 -31.83
N VAL A 626 20.19 14.76 -30.83
CA VAL A 626 21.53 15.19 -30.43
C VAL A 626 22.49 14.02 -30.59
N THR A 627 23.63 14.23 -31.25
CA THR A 627 24.63 13.18 -31.50
C THR A 627 26.05 13.70 -31.41
N HIS A 628 26.98 12.84 -30.99
CA HIS A 628 28.43 13.09 -31.13
C HIS A 628 29.04 12.47 -32.39
N ASP A 629 28.26 11.71 -33.17
CA ASP A 629 28.74 11.04 -34.37
C ASP A 629 28.65 11.97 -35.57
N GLU A 630 29.80 12.43 -36.04
CA GLU A 630 29.89 13.39 -37.14
C GLU A 630 29.41 12.81 -38.48
N ARG A 631 29.68 11.52 -38.73
CA ARG A 631 29.28 10.86 -39.97
C ARG A 631 27.77 10.69 -40.00
N PHE A 632 27.18 10.31 -38.87
CA PHE A 632 25.72 10.24 -38.75
C PHE A 632 25.08 11.61 -38.94
N PHE A 633 25.63 12.67 -38.34
CA PHE A 633 25.14 14.03 -38.57
C PHE A 633 25.24 14.47 -40.04
N ALA A 634 26.29 14.07 -40.75
CA ALA A 634 26.41 14.32 -42.19
C ALA A 634 25.31 13.58 -42.98
N TYR A 635 25.01 12.32 -42.65
CA TYR A 635 23.90 11.58 -43.27
C TYR A 635 22.54 12.19 -42.96
N LEU A 636 22.31 12.66 -41.73
CA LEU A 636 21.09 13.39 -41.36
C LEU A 636 20.91 14.64 -42.24
N LYS A 637 21.98 15.42 -42.45
CA LYS A 637 21.95 16.59 -43.35
C LYS A 637 21.65 16.24 -44.80
N ASP A 638 22.09 15.06 -45.25
CA ASP A 638 21.91 14.59 -46.62
C ASP A 638 20.49 14.03 -46.86
N HIS A 639 19.96 13.26 -45.91
CA HIS A 639 18.69 12.53 -46.08
C HIS A 639 17.45 13.30 -45.61
N LEU A 640 17.62 14.32 -44.76
CA LEU A 640 16.51 15.06 -44.16
C LEU A 640 16.41 16.49 -44.74
N PRO A 641 15.21 16.92 -45.14
CA PRO A 641 15.06 18.16 -45.90
C PRO A 641 15.20 19.41 -45.02
N ALA A 642 16.05 20.36 -45.45
CA ALA A 642 16.27 21.65 -44.78
C ALA A 642 15.02 22.55 -44.70
N SER A 643 13.92 22.18 -45.38
CA SER A 643 12.62 22.83 -45.26
C SER A 643 11.93 22.54 -43.93
N SER A 644 12.14 21.36 -43.35
CA SER A 644 11.56 20.92 -42.07
C SER A 644 12.59 20.62 -40.98
N TRP A 645 13.89 20.67 -41.31
CA TRP A 645 14.98 20.42 -40.35
C TRP A 645 15.91 21.62 -40.19
N VAL A 646 16.34 21.83 -38.95
CA VAL A 646 17.41 22.75 -38.56
C VAL A 646 18.60 21.91 -38.10
N PHE A 647 19.80 22.23 -38.60
CA PHE A 647 21.03 21.54 -38.25
C PHE A 647 21.99 22.50 -37.57
N LYS A 648 22.34 22.22 -36.31
CA LYS A 648 23.29 23.04 -35.55
C LYS A 648 24.50 22.24 -35.11
N ARG A 649 25.66 22.90 -34.98
CA ARG A 649 26.91 22.29 -34.49
C ARG A 649 27.42 23.05 -33.28
N ILE A 650 27.77 22.37 -32.20
CA ILE A 650 28.48 23.00 -31.06
C ILE A 650 29.98 22.80 -31.28
N GLY A 651 30.71 23.87 -31.57
CA GLY A 651 32.16 23.82 -31.77
C GLY A 651 32.93 24.09 -30.49
N VAL A 652 32.42 25.01 -29.66
CA VAL A 652 33.05 25.42 -28.40
C VAL A 652 32.03 25.40 -27.27
N LEU A 653 32.48 25.00 -26.07
CA LEU A 653 31.76 25.19 -24.82
C LEU A 653 32.46 26.33 -24.05
N ASP A 654 31.86 27.51 -24.06
CA ASP A 654 32.39 28.70 -23.39
C ASP A 654 31.95 28.71 -21.91
N ARG A 655 32.89 28.81 -20.97
CA ARG A 655 32.63 28.77 -19.53
C ARG A 655 31.78 29.95 -19.02
N ASN A 656 31.73 31.05 -19.74
CA ASN A 656 31.04 32.30 -19.37
C ASN A 656 29.77 32.54 -20.21
N TYR A 657 29.44 31.62 -21.12
CA TYR A 657 28.27 31.73 -21.99
C TYR A 657 27.50 30.41 -22.11
N GLY A 658 28.19 29.29 -22.31
CA GLY A 658 27.64 27.97 -22.59
C GLY A 658 28.00 27.49 -24.00
N PRO A 659 27.28 26.51 -24.56
CA PRO A 659 27.53 26.01 -25.91
C PRO A 659 27.46 27.12 -26.95
N LYS A 660 28.48 27.21 -27.82
CA LYS A 660 28.50 28.08 -28.99
C LYS A 660 28.10 27.26 -30.21
N PHE A 661 26.90 27.55 -30.71
CA PHE A 661 26.38 26.94 -31.93
C PHE A 661 26.97 27.67 -33.14
N HIS A 662 27.69 26.94 -33.98
CA HIS A 662 28.05 27.37 -35.32
C HIS A 662 26.89 26.92 -36.22
N ASP A 663 25.96 27.83 -36.44
CA ASP A 663 25.10 27.75 -37.61
C ASP A 663 26.02 28.13 -38.80
N HIS A 664 26.13 27.30 -39.84
CA HIS A 664 27.14 27.49 -40.89
C HIS A 664 26.97 28.80 -41.69
N MET A 665 28.11 29.32 -42.19
CA MET A 665 28.40 30.68 -42.64
C MET A 665 28.51 31.68 -41.50
N ILE A 666 29.74 32.07 -41.18
CA ILE A 666 29.95 33.36 -40.52
C ILE A 666 29.37 34.40 -41.47
N ALA A 667 28.32 35.07 -41.00
CA ALA A 667 27.67 36.08 -41.80
C ALA A 667 28.67 37.22 -42.05
N ASP A 668 28.67 37.78 -43.25
CA ASP A 668 29.58 38.87 -43.59
C ASP A 668 29.44 40.02 -42.58
N GLU A 669 28.22 40.25 -42.08
CA GLU A 669 27.86 41.22 -41.07
C GLU A 669 28.54 40.98 -39.71
N GLU A 670 28.81 39.72 -39.33
CA GLU A 670 29.49 39.38 -38.07
C GLU A 670 30.98 39.72 -38.13
N ILE A 671 31.62 39.47 -39.28
CA ILE A 671 33.02 39.85 -39.52
C ILE A 671 33.13 41.38 -39.55
N GLU A 672 32.22 42.05 -40.25
CA GLU A 672 32.16 43.51 -40.32
C GLU A 672 31.90 44.16 -38.95
N GLN A 673 31.05 43.55 -38.13
CA GLN A 673 30.79 44.03 -36.77
C GLN A 673 32.04 43.89 -35.88
N LYS A 674 32.78 42.77 -35.98
CA LYS A 674 34.05 42.60 -35.23
C LYS A 674 35.09 43.64 -35.64
N LEU A 675 35.29 43.81 -36.95
CA LEU A 675 36.24 44.78 -37.50
C LEU A 675 35.86 46.23 -37.11
N SER A 676 34.58 46.60 -37.22
CA SER A 676 34.10 47.95 -36.86
C SER A 676 34.18 48.25 -35.36
N THR A 677 34.17 47.22 -34.50
CA THR A 677 34.33 47.36 -33.04
C THR A 677 35.79 47.22 -32.58
N GLY A 678 36.74 47.21 -33.50
CA GLY A 678 38.17 47.14 -33.21
C GLY A 678 38.65 45.78 -32.69
N LYS A 679 37.92 44.71 -32.97
CA LYS A 679 38.27 43.33 -32.58
C LYS A 679 38.81 42.56 -33.79
N SER A 680 39.83 41.73 -33.56
CA SER A 680 40.36 40.84 -34.60
C SER A 680 39.28 39.85 -35.06
N ALA A 681 39.15 39.71 -36.38
CA ALA A 681 38.29 38.78 -37.09
C ALA A 681 39.10 37.77 -37.94
N SER A 682 40.43 37.70 -37.77
CA SER A 682 41.34 36.81 -38.52
C SER A 682 40.87 35.35 -38.62
N ASN A 683 40.47 34.73 -37.50
CA ASN A 683 39.93 33.35 -37.48
C ASN A 683 38.58 33.24 -38.19
N ASP A 684 37.74 34.27 -38.08
CA ASP A 684 36.44 34.32 -38.72
C ASP A 684 36.57 34.46 -40.25
N ILE A 685 37.50 35.32 -40.70
CA ILE A 685 37.87 35.46 -42.11
C ILE A 685 38.38 34.12 -42.66
N ARG A 686 39.28 33.45 -41.92
CA ARG A 686 39.78 32.11 -42.30
C ARG A 686 38.65 31.11 -42.51
N GLN A 687 37.74 31.01 -41.55
CA GLN A 687 36.63 30.07 -41.63
C GLN A 687 35.68 30.41 -42.81
N ALA A 688 35.39 31.69 -43.04
CA ALA A 688 34.58 32.12 -44.18
C ALA A 688 35.25 31.78 -45.53
N GLU A 689 36.57 31.92 -45.62
CA GLU A 689 37.36 31.51 -46.79
C GLU A 689 37.33 29.99 -47.01
N GLU A 690 37.58 29.19 -45.97
CA GLU A 690 37.56 27.72 -46.01
C GLU A 690 36.20 27.17 -46.45
N GLU A 691 35.12 27.68 -45.86
CA GLU A 691 33.75 27.24 -46.17
C GLU A 691 33.36 27.57 -47.61
N TRP A 692 33.69 28.78 -48.09
CA TRP A 692 33.43 29.17 -49.47
C TRP A 692 34.25 28.35 -50.47
N LEU A 693 35.55 28.16 -50.21
CA LEU A 693 36.45 27.36 -51.04
C LEU A 693 35.98 25.91 -51.14
N LEU A 694 35.53 25.32 -50.02
CA LEU A 694 35.00 23.96 -50.00
C LEU A 694 33.72 23.86 -50.85
N GLY A 695 32.83 24.86 -50.73
CA GLY A 695 31.60 24.94 -51.51
C GLY A 695 31.87 25.01 -53.02
N ILE A 696 32.71 25.95 -53.45
CA ILE A 696 33.00 26.14 -54.88
C ILE A 696 33.76 24.95 -55.47
N CYS A 697 34.71 24.35 -54.73
CA CYS A 697 35.42 23.14 -55.16
C CYS A 697 34.46 21.96 -55.36
N ARG A 698 33.45 21.79 -54.49
CA ARG A 698 32.41 20.76 -54.65
C ARG A 698 31.53 21.01 -55.87
N ASP A 699 31.05 22.24 -56.04
CA ASP A 699 30.21 22.61 -57.18
C ASP A 699 30.94 22.42 -58.51
N PHE A 700 32.23 22.76 -58.55
CA PHE A 700 33.08 22.62 -59.72
C PHE A 700 33.66 21.21 -59.86
N ARG A 701 33.45 20.31 -58.88
CA ARG A 701 34.10 18.99 -58.79
C ARG A 701 35.61 19.08 -59.01
N VAL A 702 36.27 19.97 -58.28
CA VAL A 702 37.72 20.09 -58.28
C VAL A 702 38.33 18.84 -57.67
N GLU A 703 39.38 18.31 -58.31
CA GLU A 703 40.15 17.19 -57.78
C GLU A 703 41.05 17.67 -56.65
N VAL A 704 40.96 17.00 -55.51
CA VAL A 704 41.74 17.28 -54.29
C VAL A 704 42.48 16.01 -53.88
N GLU A 705 43.64 16.18 -53.26
CA GLU A 705 44.44 15.06 -52.77
C GLU A 705 43.70 14.31 -51.65
N ILE A 706 43.77 12.98 -51.65
CA ILE A 706 43.18 12.16 -50.59
C ILE A 706 44.08 12.26 -49.36
N ARG A 707 43.54 12.77 -48.25
CA ARG A 707 44.23 12.86 -46.96
C ARG A 707 44.41 11.49 -46.29
N ASP A 708 45.33 11.46 -45.34
CA ASP A 708 45.56 10.33 -44.44
C ASP A 708 44.25 9.90 -43.73
N ILE A 709 44.15 8.61 -43.41
CA ILE A 709 43.00 7.91 -42.80
C ILE A 709 42.50 8.60 -41.52
N HIS A 710 43.37 9.36 -40.86
CA HIS A 710 43.04 10.10 -39.64
C HIS A 710 42.29 11.43 -39.86
N LYS A 711 42.24 11.98 -41.09
CA LYS A 711 41.50 13.22 -41.46
C LYS A 711 40.91 13.18 -42.89
N PRO A 712 40.08 12.19 -43.25
CA PRO A 712 39.69 11.96 -44.65
C PRO A 712 38.71 12.99 -45.25
N TYR A 713 38.06 13.82 -44.42
CA TYR A 713 36.99 14.75 -44.86
C TYR A 713 37.17 16.20 -44.40
N ASP A 714 38.26 16.51 -43.67
CA ASP A 714 38.62 17.88 -43.31
C ASP A 714 39.55 18.42 -44.39
N TYR A 715 39.24 19.55 -45.00
CA TYR A 715 40.11 20.21 -45.97
C TYR A 715 40.55 21.57 -45.45
N GLU A 716 41.84 21.87 -45.58
CA GLU A 716 42.36 23.18 -45.19
C GLU A 716 42.21 24.20 -46.32
N ARG A 717 42.14 25.47 -45.93
CA ARG A 717 42.09 26.61 -46.86
C ARG A 717 43.14 26.52 -47.95
N SER A 718 44.37 26.22 -47.56
CA SER A 718 45.54 26.21 -48.42
C SER A 718 45.40 25.17 -49.53
N GLU A 719 44.95 23.96 -49.17
CA GLU A 719 44.69 22.84 -50.08
C GLU A 719 43.56 23.14 -51.07
N LEU A 720 42.45 23.69 -50.57
CA LEU A 720 41.31 24.03 -51.42
C LEU A 720 41.64 25.17 -52.38
N ALA A 721 42.37 26.20 -51.91
CA ALA A 721 42.78 27.33 -52.72
C ALA A 721 43.73 26.91 -53.86
N ILE A 722 44.72 26.06 -53.56
CA ILE A 722 45.65 25.58 -54.59
C ILE A 722 44.98 24.62 -55.57
N ALA A 723 44.07 23.76 -55.10
CA ALA A 723 43.32 22.84 -55.96
C ALA A 723 42.42 23.62 -56.93
N LEU A 724 41.69 24.62 -56.44
CA LEU A 724 40.87 25.49 -57.28
C LEU A 724 41.72 26.28 -58.28
N TYR A 725 42.88 26.79 -57.86
CA TYR A 725 43.79 27.52 -58.75
C TYR A 725 44.28 26.65 -59.91
N LYS A 726 44.75 25.42 -59.60
CA LYS A 726 45.17 24.45 -60.62
C LYS A 726 44.03 24.14 -61.58
N PHE A 727 42.84 23.85 -61.05
CA PHE A 727 41.65 23.59 -61.87
C PHE A 727 41.32 24.74 -62.84
N LEU A 728 41.27 25.99 -62.35
CA LEU A 728 40.97 27.14 -63.19
C LEU A 728 42.03 27.34 -64.29
N LYS A 729 43.31 27.17 -63.95
CA LYS A 729 44.42 27.25 -64.89
C LYS A 729 44.33 26.17 -65.97
N ASP A 730 44.09 24.92 -65.59
CA ASP A 730 43.98 23.78 -66.51
C ASP A 730 42.80 23.91 -67.47
N LYS A 731 41.70 24.50 -67.00
CA LYS A 731 40.50 24.78 -67.82
C LYS A 731 40.57 26.11 -68.58
N LYS A 732 41.71 26.80 -68.57
CA LYS A 732 41.95 28.09 -69.24
C LYS A 732 40.90 29.15 -68.83
N ILE A 733 40.54 29.17 -67.55
CA ILE A 733 39.63 30.16 -66.96
C ILE A 733 40.49 31.15 -66.17
N SER A 734 40.81 32.29 -66.78
CA SER A 734 41.62 33.33 -66.13
C SER A 734 40.77 34.19 -65.20
N ALA A 735 41.10 34.18 -63.90
CA ALA A 735 40.47 35.06 -62.93
C ALA A 735 40.97 36.51 -63.10
N PRO A 736 40.09 37.53 -63.05
CA PRO A 736 40.49 38.93 -62.97
C PRO A 736 41.40 39.18 -61.76
N CYS A 737 42.31 40.15 -61.87
CA CYS A 737 43.10 40.59 -60.73
C CYS A 737 42.20 41.25 -59.69
N VAL A 738 42.48 40.99 -58.41
CA VAL A 738 41.87 41.73 -57.30
C VAL A 738 42.59 43.08 -57.19
N PRO A 739 41.87 44.22 -57.07
CA PRO A 739 42.50 45.53 -56.95
C PRO A 739 43.59 45.56 -55.87
N GLY A 740 44.79 46.01 -56.23
CA GLY A 740 45.94 46.04 -55.33
C GLY A 740 46.73 44.72 -55.21
N VAL A 741 46.31 43.64 -55.88
CA VAL A 741 46.99 42.33 -55.87
C VAL A 741 47.37 41.92 -57.29
N SER A 742 48.67 41.96 -57.61
CA SER A 742 49.19 41.60 -58.94
C SER A 742 49.28 40.09 -59.19
N ASN A 743 49.34 39.29 -58.12
CA ASN A 743 49.38 37.83 -58.20
C ASN A 743 47.96 37.22 -58.19
N PRO A 744 47.76 35.99 -58.71
CA PRO A 744 46.49 35.29 -58.55
C PRO A 744 46.07 35.20 -57.08
N PHE A 745 44.88 35.72 -56.75
CA PHE A 745 44.41 35.84 -55.37
C PHE A 745 44.32 34.50 -54.62
N LEU A 746 44.03 33.40 -55.34
CA LEU A 746 44.06 32.04 -54.77
C LEU A 746 45.43 31.62 -54.23
N LEU A 747 46.54 32.13 -54.79
CA LEU A 747 47.87 31.89 -54.24
C LEU A 747 48.11 32.70 -52.95
N SER A 748 47.43 33.84 -52.78
CA SER A 748 47.44 34.59 -51.52
C SER A 748 46.61 33.87 -50.44
N LEU A 749 45.43 33.33 -50.79
CA LEU A 749 44.62 32.46 -49.92
C LEU A 749 45.38 31.19 -49.49
N GLN A 750 46.24 30.67 -50.37
CA GLN A 750 47.09 29.52 -50.05
C GLN A 750 48.12 29.84 -48.95
N ARG A 751 48.80 30.99 -49.05
CA ARG A 751 49.85 31.39 -48.10
C ARG A 751 49.29 31.83 -46.75
N GLY A 752 48.20 32.59 -46.79
CA GLY A 752 47.45 32.88 -45.60
C GLY A 752 48.05 33.89 -44.63
N GLU A 753 48.83 34.85 -45.13
CA GLU A 753 49.66 35.75 -44.31
C GLU A 753 48.84 36.51 -43.25
N VAL A 754 47.63 36.99 -43.57
CA VAL A 754 46.81 37.79 -42.64
C VAL A 754 46.00 36.92 -41.66
N GLU A 755 45.49 35.79 -42.13
CA GLU A 755 44.56 34.94 -41.37
C GLU A 755 45.29 33.96 -40.45
N ASN A 756 46.60 33.76 -40.68
CA ASN A 756 47.45 32.94 -39.82
C ASN A 756 47.84 33.67 -38.51
N PHE A 757 47.78 35.01 -38.45
CA PHE A 757 48.06 35.80 -37.23
C PHE A 757 47.07 35.51 -36.07
N GLY A 758 45.87 34.98 -36.36
CA GLY A 758 44.88 34.59 -35.34
C GLY A 758 44.94 33.14 -34.87
N SER A 759 45.80 32.33 -35.47
CA SER A 759 45.84 30.88 -35.24
C SER A 759 46.90 30.51 -34.19
N HIS A 760 46.61 29.52 -33.34
CA HIS A 760 47.53 28.97 -32.32
C HIS A 760 48.85 28.36 -32.88
N PHE A 761 49.10 28.48 -34.18
CA PHE A 761 50.21 27.88 -34.92
C PHE A 761 51.12 28.93 -35.60
N SER A 762 51.06 30.21 -35.21
CA SER A 762 52.04 31.20 -35.69
C SER A 762 53.41 30.96 -35.04
N ASP A 763 54.48 31.03 -35.84
CA ASP A 763 55.87 30.93 -35.35
C ASP A 763 56.26 32.08 -34.39
N ASP A 764 55.48 33.16 -34.34
CA ASP A 764 55.60 34.26 -33.37
C ASP A 764 54.25 34.58 -32.70
N PRO A 765 53.96 34.03 -31.50
CA PRO A 765 52.72 34.27 -30.75
C PRO A 765 52.50 35.73 -30.32
N SER A 766 53.47 36.62 -30.55
CA SER A 766 53.44 38.04 -30.15
C SER A 766 53.09 38.97 -31.31
N ALA A 767 53.03 38.46 -32.54
CA ALA A 767 52.72 39.23 -33.74
C ALA A 767 51.21 39.33 -33.93
N TRP A 768 50.66 40.54 -33.78
CA TRP A 768 49.27 40.85 -34.08
C TRP A 768 49.20 41.40 -35.51
N GLY A 769 48.34 40.83 -36.36
CA GLY A 769 47.99 41.45 -37.63
C GLY A 769 47.35 42.82 -37.37
N SER A 770 47.66 43.82 -38.19
CA SER A 770 46.98 45.11 -38.09
C SER A 770 45.48 44.91 -38.38
N LEU A 771 44.60 45.51 -37.58
CA LEU A 771 43.16 45.52 -37.87
C LEU A 771 42.85 46.06 -39.27
N GLY A 772 43.71 46.97 -39.78
CA GLY A 772 43.64 47.46 -41.15
C GLY A 772 43.96 46.38 -42.20
N ASP A 773 44.87 45.45 -41.90
CA ASP A 773 45.23 44.33 -42.79
C ASP A 773 44.08 43.32 -42.84
N GLU A 774 43.47 43.00 -41.70
CA GLU A 774 42.28 42.12 -41.64
C GLU A 774 41.08 42.74 -42.39
N GLN A 775 40.85 44.04 -42.21
CA GLN A 775 39.76 44.74 -42.90
C GLN A 775 39.99 44.78 -44.41
N ARG A 776 41.22 45.09 -44.85
CA ARG A 776 41.59 45.08 -46.26
C ARG A 776 41.46 43.68 -46.85
N ARG A 777 41.94 42.65 -46.15
CA ARG A 777 41.84 41.26 -46.58
C ARG A 777 40.39 40.82 -46.75
N TRP A 778 39.52 41.17 -45.81
CA TRP A 778 38.10 40.85 -45.91
C TRP A 778 37.45 41.48 -47.15
N GLN A 779 37.77 42.74 -47.47
CA GLN A 779 37.26 43.40 -48.68
C GLN A 779 37.80 42.76 -49.96
N GLU A 780 39.09 42.41 -50.01
CA GLU A 780 39.70 41.70 -51.13
C GLU A 780 39.03 40.34 -51.38
N PHE A 781 38.77 39.57 -50.31
CA PHE A 781 38.08 38.29 -50.40
C PHE A 781 36.63 38.44 -50.85
N LYS A 782 35.87 39.41 -50.32
CA LYS A 782 34.50 39.69 -50.77
C LYS A 782 34.45 40.07 -52.25
N TYR A 783 35.37 40.92 -52.71
CA TYR A 783 35.49 41.26 -54.12
C TYR A 783 35.75 40.02 -54.97
N PHE A 784 36.76 39.23 -54.62
CA PHE A 784 37.12 38.01 -55.34
C PHE A 784 35.96 37.00 -55.40
N ARG A 785 35.31 36.75 -54.26
CA ARG A 785 34.12 35.89 -54.15
C ARG A 785 32.99 36.40 -55.04
N GLY A 786 32.81 37.71 -55.11
CA GLY A 786 31.81 38.39 -55.95
C GLY A 786 32.03 38.23 -57.46
N LEU A 787 33.22 37.79 -57.91
CA LEU A 787 33.48 37.51 -59.32
C LEU A 787 32.85 36.19 -59.79
N PHE A 788 32.48 35.30 -58.88
CA PHE A 788 31.88 33.99 -59.18
C PHE A 788 30.36 34.10 -59.41
N VAL A 789 29.98 34.85 -60.44
CA VAL A 789 28.59 35.10 -60.82
C VAL A 789 28.41 34.82 -62.31
N CYS A 790 27.28 34.22 -62.68
CA CYS A 790 26.96 33.95 -64.07
C CYS A 790 26.77 35.27 -64.82
N PRO A 791 27.51 35.51 -65.92
CA PRO A 791 27.45 36.78 -66.65
C PRO A 791 26.09 37.01 -67.33
N GLU A 792 25.32 35.96 -67.60
CA GLU A 792 24.02 36.05 -68.28
C GLU A 792 22.85 36.28 -67.31
N CYS A 793 22.75 35.48 -66.25
CA CYS A 793 21.56 35.48 -65.37
C CYS A 793 21.81 35.99 -63.94
N GLY A 794 23.04 36.40 -63.62
CA GLY A 794 23.44 36.83 -62.28
C GLY A 794 23.42 35.72 -61.22
N GLY A 795 23.23 34.46 -61.62
CA GLY A 795 23.20 33.32 -60.69
C GLY A 795 24.58 33.02 -60.10
N THR A 796 24.64 32.73 -58.80
CA THR A 796 25.88 32.46 -58.05
C THR A 796 26.15 30.97 -57.82
N ARG A 797 25.23 30.08 -58.24
CA ARG A 797 25.36 28.63 -58.06
C ARG A 797 25.70 27.93 -59.36
N PHE A 798 26.67 27.03 -59.29
CA PHE A 798 27.18 26.29 -60.43
C PHE A 798 27.13 24.78 -60.18
N LYS A 799 27.24 24.01 -61.25
CA LYS A 799 27.40 22.55 -61.21
C LYS A 799 28.35 22.16 -62.32
N ARG A 800 29.27 21.21 -62.08
CA ARG A 800 29.97 20.50 -63.15
C ARG A 800 29.48 19.05 -63.23
N PRO A 801 28.56 18.70 -64.14
CA PRO A 801 28.17 17.31 -64.39
C PRO A 801 29.37 16.45 -64.81
N LYS A 802 29.29 15.13 -64.58
CA LYS A 802 30.32 14.19 -65.07
C LYS A 802 30.41 14.30 -66.60
N GLY A 803 31.62 14.44 -67.13
CA GLY A 803 31.88 14.58 -68.57
C GLY A 803 31.95 16.02 -69.10
N MET A 804 31.61 17.05 -68.30
CA MET A 804 31.80 18.45 -68.71
C MET A 804 33.18 18.98 -68.34
N GLU A 805 33.81 19.69 -69.28
CA GLU A 805 35.11 20.35 -69.05
C GLU A 805 35.01 21.59 -68.16
N LYS A 806 33.95 22.39 -68.33
CA LYS A 806 33.71 23.62 -67.56
C LYS A 806 32.46 23.48 -66.67
N PRO A 807 32.44 24.10 -65.47
CA PRO A 807 31.22 24.23 -64.69
C PRO A 807 30.16 25.01 -65.46
N VAL A 808 28.88 24.75 -65.22
CA VAL A 808 27.75 25.47 -65.81
C VAL A 808 26.86 26.10 -64.74
N CYS A 809 26.23 27.22 -65.05
CA CYS A 809 25.26 27.86 -64.16
C CYS A 809 24.08 26.93 -63.88
N ARG A 810 23.64 26.81 -62.62
CA ARG A 810 22.46 25.98 -62.29
C ARG A 810 21.15 26.56 -62.83
N ARG A 811 21.10 27.85 -63.15
CA ARG A 811 19.88 28.56 -63.56
C ARG A 811 19.69 28.61 -65.07
N CYS A 812 20.74 28.93 -65.84
CA CYS A 812 20.66 29.07 -67.31
C CYS A 812 21.60 28.12 -68.07
N GLU A 813 22.32 27.25 -67.36
CA GLU A 813 23.24 26.24 -67.94
C GLU A 813 24.40 26.79 -68.78
N GLN A 814 24.63 28.11 -68.78
CA GLN A 814 25.81 28.70 -69.41
C GLN A 814 27.11 28.22 -68.77
N PRO A 815 28.15 27.91 -69.56
CA PRO A 815 29.49 27.66 -69.06
C PRO A 815 30.02 28.81 -68.21
N PHE A 816 30.68 28.49 -67.11
CA PHE A 816 31.28 29.46 -66.21
C PHE A 816 32.44 30.19 -66.90
N SER A 817 32.36 31.52 -66.87
CA SER A 817 33.44 32.44 -67.22
C SER A 817 33.35 33.67 -66.32
N PHE A 818 34.49 34.24 -65.97
CA PHE A 818 34.50 35.54 -65.29
C PHE A 818 34.03 36.64 -66.24
N LYS A 819 33.36 37.66 -65.69
CA LYS A 819 32.90 38.83 -66.44
C LYS A 819 34.10 39.63 -66.94
N THR A 820 34.09 40.08 -68.20
CA THR A 820 35.14 40.94 -68.77
C THR A 820 35.13 42.32 -68.11
N ILE A 821 36.33 42.87 -67.88
CA ILE A 821 36.61 44.03 -67.00
C ILE A 821 35.97 45.35 -67.49
N ASP A 822 35.51 45.43 -68.75
CA ASP A 822 34.94 46.66 -69.34
C ASP A 822 33.58 47.11 -68.79
N SER A 823 33.05 46.48 -67.73
CA SER A 823 31.76 46.83 -67.13
C SER A 823 31.76 46.98 -65.60
N ILE A 824 32.93 47.11 -64.97
CA ILE A 824 33.04 47.33 -63.52
C ILE A 824 33.46 48.77 -63.27
N THR A 825 32.49 49.63 -62.91
CA THR A 825 32.78 50.95 -62.36
C THR A 825 33.47 50.77 -61.00
N PRO A 826 34.63 51.39 -60.74
CA PRO A 826 35.26 51.31 -59.42
C PRO A 826 34.34 51.96 -58.36
N PRO A 827 34.37 51.48 -57.10
CA PRO A 827 33.67 52.16 -56.01
C PRO A 827 34.24 53.58 -55.86
N ALA A 828 33.36 54.55 -55.65
CA ALA A 828 33.75 55.92 -55.33
C ALA A 828 34.60 55.94 -54.04
N GLU A 829 35.66 56.75 -54.04
CA GLU A 829 36.59 56.97 -52.93
C GLU A 829 35.90 57.35 -51.61
#